data_AF-A0A0J7HWA3-F1
#
_entry.id   AF-A0A0J7HWA3-F1
#
_cell.length_a   1.000
_cell.length_b   1.000
_cell.length_c   1.000
_cell.angle_alpha   90.00
_cell.angle_beta   90.00
_cell.angle_gamma   90.00
#
_symmetry.space_group_name_H-M   'P 1'
#
loop_
_entity.id
_entity.type
_entity.pdbx_description
1 polymer ?
#
loop_
_entity_poly.entity_id
_entity_poly.type
_entity_poly.pdbx_seq_one_letter_code
_entity_poly.pdbx_strand_id
1 'polypeptide(L)'
;MRKKILYLLLLFPLQLFLSQGLQLSTPASDRNLGMNTNVSAPNDTRLLRFSDFPNIDFIGKADISIPIYEIDLDGLKIPIGLSYDTKGNKISDNASDVGLGWTLIAGGSVNLQQNDIYDFSRDFTQSAYDSNSSGTYNWGFWSAQRTGWFASNYNISGMSTYEPTTSSKYFDSAPDFYLVQAPGLNDKFYLKGEGQIDLYGMESLINFKNKFSSSLVASNSLKCVDTNQINSQPMNFYVNSYEKVCKFDHFNILNEMGFEYTFENPREKHINNYKGNPLPRLNSSLPKFPYAWDLSKIQSPYSQNSKVTFEYENYINDSFTGILSISTELNRGSIDINQGIFLHQTERNSNPYESSSGYTSRLFNSKRIKKITFNEGSINFNYGGIRQDYDGNVLSEITINDLSGKLIKKTTFSYSYFQPKDSQCVDGKECLRLKLDKIYDSNLNSNYIFNYGTNSNDVLFPPKHSFETDYLGYYNNNGSSLKYKIVDKVMMNGQILINDFYSYETNVSANEEKYYGTKIYFYPNINKDYFLPFKLTNKMEESVSGYVDRTPNNKSLLGLLNKIIYPTGGSLNLTYENDKFLYEGSEYLLGSARVSKLELKDSDGTTLKQENYEYLGDNGLSSGQLNFIKPPSSLLRGDTDGGFFYNNSSIVGYSKVTKKINGKGMVASFFTNFSNYNDVFETISPPVNTVGTSNFIKYFKFPSSYMQSMDLNRGRILKQEEFAEDGTRVSKTDFLYYDYSLPLINTTKNLFEQMFYSNGALYWVNHTANNHLVKYSKSNVSILTQYFYPNSQTILNSKSITYDLEKNIIKSSGVISADQVVSETKYYYPYEFPNNTSLVNLYSRNIIKPVVTENYYNNNLVSKKEIIYTINTVLPSSILSYNMQNPSIANAEITYDQYDNFGNFLQYTTKSGVSTTIIWGYNNTQPIAKIEGAKLSDISQSLIDNIVSASNNDAQLSTDASEQSLISALDLFRNYSALSAYQISTYTYDPLIGVRSITPPSGIRESYIYDSANRLQKVIDVNGKVLKEMKYNYKN
;
A
#
# COMPACT_ATOMS: atom_id res chain seq x y z
N MET A 1 31.33 45.70 -53.95
CA MET A 1 32.54 45.64 -54.81
C MET A 1 33.18 44.25 -54.65
N ARG A 2 33.68 43.62 -55.73
CA ARG A 2 35.10 43.19 -55.95
C ARG A 2 35.86 42.72 -54.69
N LYS A 3 36.51 41.55 -54.65
CA LYS A 3 37.00 40.67 -55.74
C LYS A 3 36.77 39.16 -55.49
N LYS A 4 36.54 38.41 -56.58
CA LYS A 4 36.85 36.97 -56.72
C LYS A 4 38.34 36.77 -57.05
N ILE A 5 38.86 35.56 -56.82
CA ILE A 5 39.81 34.80 -57.67
C ILE A 5 39.63 33.31 -57.27
N LEU A 6 39.20 32.38 -58.15
CA LEU A 6 39.93 31.70 -59.27
C LEU A 6 41.02 30.73 -58.73
N TYR A 7 41.24 29.48 -59.23
CA TYR A 7 40.66 28.65 -60.33
C TYR A 7 41.29 27.21 -60.28
N LEU A 8 40.96 26.11 -61.02
CA LEU A 8 39.96 25.76 -62.08
C LEU A 8 39.93 24.21 -62.34
N LEU A 9 38.75 23.57 -62.52
CA LEU A 9 38.49 22.28 -63.23
C LEU A 9 39.11 20.95 -62.70
N LEU A 10 38.79 19.73 -63.17
CA LEU A 10 37.78 19.14 -64.12
C LEU A 10 36.91 18.10 -63.34
N LEU A 11 36.02 17.21 -63.84
CA LEU A 11 35.57 16.71 -65.16
C LEU A 11 34.06 16.30 -65.08
N PHE A 12 33.40 16.00 -66.21
CA PHE A 12 32.07 15.36 -66.31
C PHE A 12 31.91 14.77 -67.73
N PRO A 13 31.28 13.59 -67.93
CA PRO A 13 29.96 13.48 -68.60
C PRO A 13 29.02 12.40 -67.98
N LEU A 14 27.68 12.57 -67.95
CA LEU A 14 26.65 12.10 -68.94
C LEU A 14 26.71 10.58 -69.27
N GLN A 15 25.64 9.77 -69.18
CA GLN A 15 24.22 9.91 -69.62
C GLN A 15 23.22 9.27 -68.60
N LEU A 16 21.99 9.79 -68.37
CA LEU A 16 20.69 9.39 -68.99
C LEU A 16 20.47 7.86 -69.11
N PHE A 17 19.44 7.25 -68.49
CA PHE A 17 18.01 7.43 -68.82
C PHE A 17 17.02 7.32 -67.62
N LEU A 18 15.71 7.47 -67.87
CA LEU A 18 14.63 7.50 -66.87
C LEU A 18 14.20 6.11 -66.35
N SER A 19 13.73 6.09 -65.10
CA SER A 19 12.46 5.45 -64.74
C SER A 19 11.73 6.26 -63.67
N GLN A 20 10.40 6.24 -63.65
CA GLN A 20 9.60 6.85 -62.59
C GLN A 20 9.42 5.83 -61.46
N GLY A 21 10.04 6.09 -60.31
CA GLY A 21 9.87 5.31 -59.08
C GLY A 21 9.24 6.15 -57.99
N LEU A 22 7.92 6.03 -57.80
CA LEU A 22 7.21 6.63 -56.66
C LEU A 22 7.51 5.86 -55.37
N GLN A 23 8.72 6.07 -54.82
CA GLN A 23 8.99 5.74 -53.42
C GLN A 23 8.33 6.78 -52.51
N LEU A 24 7.01 6.63 -52.37
CA LEU A 24 6.39 6.82 -51.06
C LEU A 24 7.17 5.96 -50.05
N SER A 25 7.38 6.48 -48.86
CA SER A 25 7.84 5.73 -47.69
C SER A 25 6.95 6.13 -46.52
N THR A 26 5.83 5.43 -46.37
CA THR A 26 4.84 5.74 -45.34
C THR A 26 5.40 5.38 -43.95
N PRO A 27 5.36 6.29 -42.96
CA PRO A 27 5.97 6.06 -41.65
C PRO A 27 5.24 4.98 -40.86
N ALA A 28 5.99 4.16 -40.15
CA ALA A 28 5.48 3.12 -39.26
C ALA A 28 4.98 3.77 -37.95
N SER A 29 3.72 4.24 -37.93
CA SER A 29 3.20 5.04 -36.82
C SER A 29 3.08 4.23 -35.52
N ASP A 30 4.07 4.33 -34.65
CA ASP A 30 4.08 3.65 -33.36
C ASP A 30 2.85 4.04 -32.50
N ARG A 31 2.18 3.04 -31.91
CA ARG A 31 1.02 3.25 -31.01
C ARG A 31 1.40 3.14 -29.53
N ASN A 32 2.70 3.00 -29.24
CA ASN A 32 3.19 2.38 -28.01
C ASN A 32 3.67 3.38 -26.95
N LEU A 33 2.72 4.15 -26.41
CA LEU A 33 2.85 4.64 -25.04
C LEU A 33 2.93 3.44 -24.10
N GLY A 34 4.12 3.20 -23.54
CA GLY A 34 4.33 2.26 -22.44
C GLY A 34 3.71 2.85 -21.17
N MET A 35 2.40 2.68 -21.02
CA MET A 35 1.64 3.33 -19.95
C MET A 35 1.96 2.69 -18.60
N ASN A 36 2.86 3.33 -17.85
CA ASN A 36 2.96 3.11 -16.42
C ASN A 36 1.66 3.61 -15.76
N THR A 37 0.71 2.69 -15.54
CA THR A 37 -0.61 3.01 -15.01
C THR A 37 -0.64 3.09 -13.47
N ASN A 38 0.51 2.97 -12.80
CA ASN A 38 0.68 3.04 -11.34
C ASN A 38 0.51 4.46 -10.80
N VAL A 39 -0.72 4.94 -10.89
CA VAL A 39 -1.23 6.14 -10.24
C VAL A 39 -2.57 5.72 -9.64
N SER A 40 -2.67 5.74 -8.31
CA SER A 40 -3.92 5.59 -7.57
C SER A 40 -4.42 6.98 -7.13
N ALA A 41 -5.54 7.07 -6.41
CA ALA A 41 -5.96 8.37 -5.86
C ALA A 41 -4.94 8.89 -4.82
N PRO A 42 -4.92 10.19 -4.49
CA PRO A 42 -3.97 10.75 -3.52
C PRO A 42 -4.05 10.09 -2.12
N ASN A 43 -5.27 9.71 -1.70
CA ASN A 43 -5.49 9.00 -0.43
C ASN A 43 -4.80 7.62 -0.45
N ASP A 44 -5.04 6.83 -1.50
CA ASP A 44 -4.50 5.47 -1.65
C ASP A 44 -2.97 5.48 -1.80
N THR A 45 -2.46 6.40 -2.62
CA THR A 45 -1.03 6.53 -2.94
C THR A 45 -0.17 6.78 -1.69
N ARG A 46 -0.73 7.35 -0.62
CA ARG A 46 -0.03 7.57 0.65
C ARG A 46 0.00 6.34 1.55
N LEU A 47 -1.05 5.50 1.53
CA LEU A 47 -1.12 4.24 2.27
C LEU A 47 -0.10 3.20 1.78
N LEU A 48 0.14 3.15 0.47
CA LEU A 48 0.94 2.09 -0.18
C LEU A 48 2.47 2.28 -0.09
N ARG A 49 2.97 3.47 0.28
CA ARG A 49 4.42 3.80 0.10
C ARG A 49 5.40 2.99 0.95
N PHE A 50 4.96 2.41 2.07
CA PHE A 50 5.86 1.79 3.08
C PHE A 50 5.28 0.55 3.78
N SER A 51 4.24 -0.09 3.24
CA SER A 51 3.50 -1.20 3.90
C SER A 51 4.30 -2.50 4.12
N ASP A 52 5.45 -2.62 3.44
CA ASP A 52 6.13 -3.89 3.23
C ASP A 52 7.32 -4.11 4.18
N PHE A 53 7.66 -3.12 5.02
CA PHE A 53 8.78 -3.19 5.95
C PHE A 53 8.33 -3.56 7.37
N PRO A 54 8.97 -4.55 8.03
CA PRO A 54 8.55 -5.05 9.34
C PRO A 54 8.93 -4.14 10.52
N ASN A 55 9.70 -3.06 10.29
CA ASN A 55 10.03 -2.05 11.29
C ASN A 55 10.18 -0.67 10.63
N ILE A 56 9.60 0.37 11.23
CA ILE A 56 9.62 1.74 10.71
C ILE A 56 10.91 2.52 11.00
N ASP A 57 11.66 2.16 12.05
CA ASP A 57 12.96 2.76 12.35
C ASP A 57 13.96 2.48 11.22
N PHE A 58 13.89 1.30 10.58
CA PHE A 58 14.71 0.90 9.43
C PHE A 58 14.63 1.90 8.26
N ILE A 59 13.48 2.55 8.05
CA ILE A 59 13.28 3.59 7.03
C ILE A 59 13.28 5.01 7.61
N GLY A 60 13.63 5.19 8.88
CA GLY A 60 13.72 6.49 9.55
C GLY A 60 12.37 7.20 9.76
N LYS A 61 11.26 6.46 9.77
CA LYS A 61 9.91 7.00 10.08
C LYS A 61 9.65 6.97 11.58
N ALA A 62 8.86 7.93 12.05
CA ALA A 62 8.09 7.80 13.28
C ALA A 62 6.62 7.50 12.94
N ASP A 63 5.96 6.70 13.77
CA ASP A 63 4.50 6.57 13.77
C ASP A 63 3.90 7.83 14.41
N ILE A 64 2.98 8.46 13.68
CA ILE A 64 2.30 9.69 14.05
C ILE A 64 0.84 9.51 13.66
N SER A 65 0.00 9.25 14.66
CA SER A 65 -1.41 8.96 14.48
C SER A 65 -2.30 9.77 15.43
N ILE A 66 -3.53 10.05 14.99
CA ILE A 66 -4.57 10.75 15.74
C ILE A 66 -5.80 9.84 15.77
N PRO A 67 -6.01 9.05 16.85
CA PRO A 67 -7.17 8.17 16.97
C PRO A 67 -8.45 8.99 17.19
N ILE A 68 -9.53 8.60 16.53
CA ILE A 68 -10.84 9.27 16.60
C ILE A 68 -11.87 8.34 17.24
N TYR A 69 -11.92 7.08 16.81
CA TYR A 69 -12.79 6.02 17.34
C TYR A 69 -12.19 4.62 17.05
N GLU A 70 -12.70 3.58 17.71
CA GLU A 70 -12.39 2.17 17.40
C GLU A 70 -13.67 1.34 17.50
N ILE A 71 -13.98 0.53 16.48
CA ILE A 71 -15.05 -0.48 16.51
C ILE A 71 -14.42 -1.82 16.90
N ASP A 72 -15.11 -2.59 17.74
CA ASP A 72 -14.78 -3.99 18.04
C ASP A 72 -15.75 -4.91 17.30
N LEU A 73 -15.23 -5.89 16.57
CA LEU A 73 -16.01 -6.95 15.93
C LEU A 73 -15.48 -8.31 16.39
N ASP A 74 -16.09 -8.86 17.44
CA ASP A 74 -15.73 -10.16 18.04
C ASP A 74 -14.21 -10.30 18.34
N GLY A 75 -13.59 -9.20 18.79
CA GLY A 75 -12.15 -9.10 19.09
C GLY A 75 -11.29 -8.52 17.95
N LEU A 76 -11.84 -8.34 16.75
CA LEU A 76 -11.17 -7.62 15.66
C LEU A 76 -11.32 -6.11 15.87
N LYS A 77 -10.19 -5.44 16.12
CA LYS A 77 -10.15 -3.98 16.26
C LYS A 77 -10.12 -3.27 14.91
N ILE A 78 -11.08 -2.37 14.71
CA ILE A 78 -11.27 -1.56 13.51
C ILE A 78 -11.03 -0.08 13.90
N PRO A 79 -9.82 0.47 13.71
CA PRO A 79 -9.50 1.83 14.09
C PRO A 79 -10.02 2.86 13.07
N ILE A 80 -10.50 3.99 13.57
CA ILE A 80 -10.82 5.19 12.80
C ILE A 80 -9.94 6.33 13.32
N GLY A 81 -9.16 6.95 12.44
CA GLY A 81 -8.24 8.04 12.82
C GLY A 81 -7.46 8.61 11.65
N LEU A 82 -6.49 9.48 11.92
CA LEU A 82 -5.51 9.92 10.90
C LEU A 82 -4.13 9.31 11.16
N SER A 83 -3.32 9.20 10.10
CA SER A 83 -1.88 8.93 10.14
C SER A 83 -1.11 9.95 9.30
N TYR A 84 0.12 10.30 9.70
CA TYR A 84 0.98 11.28 9.02
C TYR A 84 2.26 10.65 8.46
N ASP A 85 2.57 10.92 7.20
CA ASP A 85 3.80 10.44 6.55
C ASP A 85 5.02 11.32 6.87
N THR A 86 5.90 10.80 7.74
CA THR A 86 7.11 11.47 8.22
C THR A 86 8.27 11.53 7.21
N LYS A 87 8.15 10.97 5.99
CA LYS A 87 9.23 10.94 4.98
C LYS A 87 9.39 12.20 4.12
N GLY A 88 8.58 13.24 4.31
CA GLY A 88 8.58 14.46 3.49
C GLY A 88 7.52 14.44 2.39
N ASN A 89 7.41 15.55 1.65
CA ASN A 89 6.46 15.71 0.56
C ASN A 89 7.20 15.94 -0.76
N LYS A 90 6.86 15.17 -1.79
CA LYS A 90 7.34 15.42 -3.16
C LYS A 90 6.61 16.63 -3.73
N ILE A 91 7.22 17.33 -4.68
CA ILE A 91 6.60 18.53 -5.27
C ILE A 91 5.30 18.19 -6.01
N SER A 92 5.24 17.03 -6.66
CA SER A 92 4.04 16.50 -7.31
C SER A 92 3.06 15.79 -6.36
N ASP A 93 3.31 15.74 -5.04
CA ASP A 93 2.37 15.13 -4.10
C ASP A 93 1.10 15.99 -3.93
N ASN A 94 -0.04 15.39 -4.27
CA ASN A 94 -1.33 15.92 -3.90
C ASN A 94 -1.63 15.67 -2.41
N ALA A 95 -2.37 16.59 -1.80
CA ALA A 95 -2.93 16.39 -0.47
C ALA A 95 -4.16 15.47 -0.53
N SER A 96 -4.38 14.68 0.53
CA SER A 96 -5.63 13.95 0.74
C SER A 96 -6.79 14.91 1.05
N ASP A 97 -8.00 14.37 1.18
CA ASP A 97 -9.16 15.08 1.76
C ASP A 97 -8.94 15.56 3.21
N VAL A 98 -7.89 15.05 3.89
CA VAL A 98 -7.44 15.47 5.23
C VAL A 98 -6.10 16.22 5.25
N GLY A 99 -5.58 16.63 4.09
CA GLY A 99 -4.42 17.54 3.97
C GLY A 99 -3.08 16.88 3.59
N LEU A 100 -2.09 17.71 3.29
CA LEU A 100 -0.76 17.26 2.87
C LEU A 100 -0.03 16.56 4.03
N GLY A 101 0.59 15.42 3.74
CA GLY A 101 1.21 14.53 4.72
C GLY A 101 0.22 13.58 5.43
N TRP A 102 -1.04 13.99 5.63
CA TRP A 102 -2.05 13.21 6.35
C TRP A 102 -2.80 12.22 5.46
N THR A 103 -3.31 11.15 6.07
CA THR A 103 -4.18 10.13 5.46
C THR A 103 -5.23 9.69 6.47
N LEU A 104 -6.49 9.54 6.02
CA LEU A 104 -7.58 8.98 6.80
C LEU A 104 -7.45 7.45 6.87
N ILE A 105 -7.41 6.90 8.07
CA ILE A 105 -7.52 5.47 8.35
C ILE A 105 -9.00 5.20 8.67
N ALA A 106 -9.75 4.73 7.67
CA ALA A 106 -11.14 4.29 7.80
C ALA A 106 -11.53 3.43 6.58
N GLY A 107 -11.91 2.17 6.80
CA GLY A 107 -12.16 1.20 5.73
C GLY A 107 -10.91 0.45 5.29
N GLY A 108 -10.86 0.06 4.01
CA GLY A 108 -9.75 -0.71 3.44
C GLY A 108 -9.90 -0.88 1.92
N SER A 109 -8.86 -1.39 1.27
CA SER A 109 -8.88 -1.65 -0.18
C SER A 109 -7.90 -2.75 -0.61
N VAL A 110 -8.20 -3.40 -1.75
CA VAL A 110 -7.21 -4.13 -2.55
C VAL A 110 -6.73 -3.19 -3.65
N ASN A 111 -5.44 -2.93 -3.76
CA ASN A 111 -4.85 -2.02 -4.75
C ASN A 111 -4.03 -2.82 -5.77
N LEU A 112 -4.20 -2.49 -7.05
CA LEU A 112 -3.44 -3.06 -8.16
C LEU A 112 -2.17 -2.24 -8.40
N GLN A 113 -1.01 -2.83 -8.09
CA GLN A 113 0.29 -2.40 -8.59
C GLN A 113 0.54 -3.17 -9.90
N GLN A 114 0.42 -2.47 -11.03
CA GLN A 114 0.71 -3.04 -12.34
C GLN A 114 2.22 -3.20 -12.54
N ASN A 115 2.69 -4.35 -13.00
CA ASN A 115 4.08 -4.53 -13.44
C ASN A 115 4.09 -4.65 -14.96
N ASP A 116 4.83 -3.78 -15.66
CA ASP A 116 4.89 -3.74 -17.13
C ASP A 116 3.50 -3.53 -17.81
N ILE A 117 2.74 -4.59 -18.11
CA ILE A 117 1.43 -4.58 -18.78
C ILE A 117 0.40 -5.26 -17.85
N TYR A 118 -0.83 -4.77 -17.79
CA TYR A 118 -1.87 -5.36 -16.94
C TYR A 118 -2.13 -6.86 -17.28
N ASP A 119 -2.20 -7.71 -16.25
CA ASP A 119 -2.26 -9.18 -16.28
C ASP A 119 -3.23 -9.76 -17.34
N PHE A 120 -4.35 -9.06 -17.59
CA PHE A 120 -5.46 -9.49 -18.45
C PHE A 120 -5.55 -8.71 -19.78
N SER A 121 -4.61 -7.81 -20.09
CA SER A 121 -4.59 -7.08 -21.35
C SER A 121 -4.46 -8.02 -22.55
N ARG A 122 -5.27 -7.82 -23.58
CA ARG A 122 -5.12 -8.49 -24.88
C ARG A 122 -5.63 -7.56 -25.97
N ASP A 123 -4.68 -6.91 -26.63
CA ASP A 123 -4.98 -5.80 -27.51
C ASP A 123 -4.49 -6.13 -28.92
N PHE A 124 -5.40 -6.02 -29.90
CA PHE A 124 -5.11 -6.30 -31.30
C PHE A 124 -5.57 -5.14 -32.18
N THR A 125 -4.60 -4.47 -32.83
CA THR A 125 -4.88 -3.45 -33.84
C THR A 125 -4.68 -4.03 -35.23
N GLN A 126 -5.75 -4.14 -36.01
CA GLN A 126 -5.69 -4.56 -37.41
C GLN A 126 -6.03 -3.38 -38.33
N SER A 127 -5.20 -3.16 -39.35
CA SER A 127 -5.53 -2.31 -40.50
C SER A 127 -5.95 -3.19 -41.67
N ALA A 128 -7.08 -2.88 -42.31
CA ALA A 128 -7.66 -3.62 -43.42
C ALA A 128 -7.78 -2.76 -44.69
N TYR A 129 -7.81 -3.45 -45.84
CA TYR A 129 -7.49 -2.93 -47.17
C TYR A 129 -8.72 -2.41 -47.96
N ASP A 130 -8.49 -1.56 -48.96
CA ASP A 130 -9.50 -1.08 -49.91
C ASP A 130 -9.65 -2.05 -51.09
N SER A 131 -10.83 -2.65 -51.25
CA SER A 131 -11.09 -3.68 -52.27
C SER A 131 -11.01 -3.20 -53.72
N ASN A 132 -10.87 -1.90 -53.99
CA ASN A 132 -11.11 -1.31 -55.31
C ASN A 132 -9.84 -0.98 -56.12
N SER A 133 -8.64 -1.20 -55.58
CA SER A 133 -7.38 -0.87 -56.26
C SER A 133 -6.82 -2.03 -57.09
N SER A 134 -7.14 -2.06 -58.39
CA SER A 134 -6.59 -3.00 -59.37
C SER A 134 -5.15 -2.66 -59.79
N GLY A 135 -4.22 -2.61 -58.82
CA GLY A 135 -2.80 -2.33 -59.05
C GLY A 135 -1.89 -2.84 -57.94
N THR A 136 -0.88 -3.63 -58.29
CA THR A 136 -0.02 -4.36 -57.34
C THR A 136 1.01 -3.47 -56.63
N TYR A 137 0.68 -3.04 -55.40
CA TYR A 137 1.67 -2.66 -54.38
C TYR A 137 1.21 -3.14 -52.99
N ASN A 138 1.87 -4.15 -52.44
CA ASN A 138 1.63 -4.65 -51.09
C ASN A 138 2.28 -3.73 -50.06
N TRP A 139 1.48 -3.00 -49.29
CA TRP A 139 1.92 -2.25 -48.12
C TRP A 139 1.65 -3.09 -46.86
N GLY A 140 2.69 -3.28 -46.02
CA GLY A 140 2.71 -4.28 -44.96
C GLY A 140 1.62 -4.14 -43.88
N PHE A 141 1.16 -5.27 -43.36
CA PHE A 141 0.11 -5.34 -42.33
C PHE A 141 0.65 -5.05 -40.93
N TRP A 142 0.60 -3.78 -40.52
CA TRP A 142 0.93 -3.38 -39.15
C TRP A 142 -0.07 -3.98 -38.15
N SER A 143 0.40 -4.94 -37.35
CA SER A 143 -0.28 -5.39 -36.14
C SER A 143 0.65 -5.29 -34.94
N ALA A 144 0.26 -4.44 -33.99
CA ALA A 144 0.80 -4.49 -32.64
C ALA A 144 -0.03 -5.49 -31.84
N GLN A 145 0.65 -6.39 -31.13
CA GLN A 145 0.03 -7.29 -30.16
C GLN A 145 0.55 -6.93 -28.78
N ARG A 146 -0.34 -6.59 -27.85
CA ARG A 146 -0.02 -6.53 -26.41
C ARG A 146 -0.70 -7.71 -25.72
N THR A 147 0.07 -8.48 -24.96
CA THR A 147 -0.40 -9.67 -24.25
C THR A 147 0.08 -9.60 -22.79
N GLY A 148 -0.87 -9.31 -21.89
CA GLY A 148 -0.72 -9.36 -20.43
C GLY A 148 -0.38 -10.76 -19.94
N TRP A 149 -0.04 -10.88 -18.65
CA TRP A 149 0.55 -12.05 -18.01
C TRP A 149 -0.10 -13.38 -18.41
N PHE A 150 -1.43 -13.40 -18.51
CA PHE A 150 -2.26 -14.58 -18.81
C PHE A 150 -2.62 -14.83 -20.28
N ALA A 151 -2.36 -13.89 -21.18
CA ALA A 151 -2.78 -14.02 -22.56
C ALA A 151 -1.95 -15.09 -23.31
N SER A 152 -2.63 -16.09 -23.86
CA SER A 152 -1.99 -17.19 -24.60
C SER A 152 -1.52 -16.78 -26.00
N ASN A 153 -0.48 -17.45 -26.49
CA ASN A 153 0.09 -17.24 -27.83
C ASN A 153 -0.91 -17.63 -28.93
N TYR A 154 -1.71 -16.66 -29.39
CA TYR A 154 -2.65 -16.86 -30.48
C TYR A 154 -1.95 -16.75 -31.84
N ASN A 155 -1.70 -17.90 -32.48
CA ASN A 155 -1.26 -17.94 -33.88
C ASN A 155 -2.40 -17.48 -34.80
N ILE A 156 -2.16 -16.45 -35.61
CA ILE A 156 -3.10 -15.97 -36.62
C ILE A 156 -3.04 -16.88 -37.86
N SER A 157 -3.64 -18.06 -37.73
CA SER A 157 -3.73 -19.09 -38.77
C SER A 157 -4.60 -18.61 -39.94
N GLY A 158 -4.02 -17.88 -40.89
CA GLY A 158 -4.72 -17.43 -42.10
C GLY A 158 -4.09 -16.26 -42.87
N MET A 159 -3.12 -15.53 -42.30
CA MET A 159 -2.43 -14.46 -43.04
C MET A 159 -1.37 -15.03 -43.99
N SER A 160 -1.55 -14.80 -45.30
CA SER A 160 -0.57 -15.16 -46.32
C SER A 160 0.62 -14.20 -46.28
N THR A 161 1.74 -14.63 -45.69
CA THR A 161 2.96 -13.82 -45.54
C THR A 161 3.89 -13.98 -46.75
N TYR A 162 3.93 -12.99 -47.63
CA TYR A 162 5.00 -12.86 -48.65
C TYR A 162 6.03 -11.76 -48.32
N GLU A 163 5.75 -10.93 -47.31
CA GLU A 163 6.66 -9.93 -46.73
C GLU A 163 6.50 -9.97 -45.20
N PRO A 164 7.48 -10.48 -44.42
CA PRO A 164 7.35 -10.73 -42.99
C PRO A 164 7.72 -9.50 -42.12
N THR A 165 7.41 -8.29 -42.58
CA THR A 165 7.91 -7.05 -41.97
C THR A 165 7.13 -6.64 -40.71
N THR A 166 7.79 -6.80 -39.55
CA THR A 166 7.58 -6.01 -38.31
C THR A 166 6.19 -6.08 -37.64
N SER A 167 5.73 -7.28 -37.26
CA SER A 167 4.68 -7.43 -36.23
C SER A 167 5.27 -7.27 -34.82
N SER A 168 5.15 -6.08 -34.22
CA SER A 168 5.65 -5.85 -32.85
C SER A 168 4.79 -6.55 -31.80
N LYS A 169 5.35 -7.57 -31.14
CA LYS A 169 4.73 -8.31 -30.04
C LYS A 169 5.33 -7.86 -28.71
N TYR A 170 4.49 -7.33 -27.82
CA TYR A 170 4.85 -6.95 -26.47
C TYR A 170 4.27 -7.97 -25.50
N PHE A 171 5.16 -8.82 -24.97
CA PHE A 171 4.83 -9.81 -23.95
C PHE A 171 5.06 -9.20 -22.58
N ASP A 172 4.05 -9.33 -21.73
CA ASP A 172 4.19 -9.02 -20.32
C ASP A 172 5.16 -9.97 -19.62
N SER A 173 6.17 -9.39 -18.98
CA SER A 173 7.33 -10.04 -18.40
C SER A 173 7.17 -10.45 -16.93
N ALA A 174 6.17 -9.92 -16.21
CA ALA A 174 5.96 -10.22 -14.79
C ALA A 174 4.51 -10.03 -14.34
N PRO A 175 4.00 -10.81 -13.37
CA PRO A 175 2.63 -10.66 -12.90
C PRO A 175 2.43 -9.36 -12.13
N ASP A 176 1.21 -8.83 -12.20
CA ASP A 176 0.74 -7.75 -11.34
C ASP A 176 0.66 -8.15 -9.86
N PHE A 177 0.82 -7.15 -8.98
CA PHE A 177 0.63 -7.33 -7.53
C PHE A 177 -0.67 -6.69 -7.05
N TYR A 178 -1.32 -7.38 -6.11
CA TYR A 178 -2.54 -6.98 -5.43
C TYR A 178 -2.21 -6.76 -3.95
N LEU A 179 -2.18 -5.50 -3.53
CA LEU A 179 -1.83 -5.06 -2.18
C LEU A 179 -3.12 -4.88 -1.36
N VAL A 180 -3.32 -5.75 -0.37
CA VAL A 180 -4.52 -5.79 0.48
C VAL A 180 -4.24 -5.02 1.76
N GLN A 181 -5.04 -4.01 2.06
CA GLN A 181 -4.97 -3.26 3.32
C GLN A 181 -6.37 -3.05 3.90
N ALA A 182 -6.61 -3.64 5.07
CA ALA A 182 -7.84 -3.52 5.86
C ALA A 182 -7.52 -3.74 7.35
N PRO A 183 -8.44 -3.41 8.29
CA PRO A 183 -8.22 -3.65 9.71
C PRO A 183 -7.95 -5.13 10.02
N GLY A 184 -6.79 -5.44 10.59
CA GLY A 184 -6.38 -6.84 10.84
C GLY A 184 -6.05 -7.66 9.59
N LEU A 185 -5.77 -7.01 8.44
CA LEU A 185 -5.41 -7.67 7.18
C LEU A 185 -4.48 -6.76 6.35
N ASN A 186 -3.18 -7.06 6.33
CA ASN A 186 -2.18 -6.41 5.47
C ASN A 186 -1.34 -7.49 4.79
N ASP A 187 -1.45 -7.65 3.48
CA ASP A 187 -0.72 -8.66 2.69
C ASP A 187 -0.59 -8.22 1.22
N LYS A 188 0.28 -8.88 0.46
CA LYS A 188 0.43 -8.69 -0.98
C LYS A 188 0.37 -10.03 -1.67
N PHE A 189 -0.46 -10.17 -2.70
CA PHE A 189 -0.53 -11.37 -3.53
C PHE A 189 -0.33 -11.06 -5.02
N TYR A 190 -0.13 -12.11 -5.81
CA TYR A 190 -0.07 -12.07 -7.26
C TYR A 190 -0.95 -13.17 -7.83
N LEU A 191 -1.24 -13.12 -9.12
CA LEU A 191 -2.13 -14.10 -9.75
C LEU A 191 -1.32 -15.24 -10.39
N LYS A 192 -1.80 -16.47 -10.20
CA LYS A 192 -1.25 -17.69 -10.83
C LYS A 192 -2.35 -18.39 -11.63
N GLY A 193 -2.11 -18.56 -12.91
CA GLY A 193 -3.00 -19.31 -13.81
C GLY A 193 -2.72 -20.81 -13.73
N GLU A 194 -3.77 -21.62 -13.63
CA GLU A 194 -3.71 -23.08 -13.71
C GLU A 194 -4.40 -23.53 -15.01
N GLY A 195 -3.67 -23.46 -16.13
CA GLY A 195 -4.14 -23.81 -17.48
C GLY A 195 -3.93 -22.72 -18.52
N GLN A 196 -4.33 -22.96 -19.77
CA GLN A 196 -4.49 -21.89 -20.77
C GLN A 196 -5.80 -21.14 -20.51
N ILE A 197 -5.72 -19.83 -20.34
CA ILE A 197 -6.88 -18.94 -20.23
C ILE A 197 -7.25 -18.49 -21.65
N ASP A 198 -8.41 -18.92 -22.15
CA ASP A 198 -9.00 -18.37 -23.37
C ASP A 198 -9.96 -17.22 -23.03
N LEU A 199 -9.45 -16.00 -23.21
CA LEU A 199 -10.15 -14.74 -22.97
C LEU A 199 -11.41 -14.56 -23.86
N TYR A 200 -11.67 -15.43 -24.83
CA TYR A 200 -12.92 -15.42 -25.60
C TYR A 200 -14.10 -16.19 -24.98
N GLY A 201 -13.87 -17.10 -24.01
CA GLY A 201 -14.90 -18.08 -23.60
C GLY A 201 -15.18 -18.26 -22.11
N MET A 202 -14.54 -17.50 -21.21
CA MET A 202 -14.53 -17.84 -19.77
C MET A 202 -15.46 -17.00 -18.89
N GLU A 203 -16.61 -17.57 -18.53
CA GLU A 203 -17.08 -17.48 -17.13
C GLU A 203 -16.31 -18.55 -16.33
N SER A 204 -15.52 -18.15 -15.32
CA SER A 204 -14.83 -19.11 -14.46
C SER A 204 -14.46 -18.54 -13.09
N LEU A 205 -14.54 -19.37 -12.06
CA LEU A 205 -14.12 -19.05 -10.69
C LEU A 205 -12.64 -19.40 -10.51
N ILE A 206 -11.76 -18.43 -10.70
CA ILE A 206 -10.31 -18.63 -10.53
C ILE A 206 -9.97 -18.61 -9.03
N ASN A 207 -9.87 -19.80 -8.42
CA ASN A 207 -9.44 -19.98 -7.04
C ASN A 207 -7.91 -19.87 -6.93
N PHE A 208 -7.39 -18.70 -6.57
CA PHE A 208 -5.95 -18.49 -6.38
C PHE A 208 -5.43 -19.18 -5.11
N LYS A 209 -4.58 -20.21 -5.27
CA LYS A 209 -4.14 -21.11 -4.17
C LYS A 209 -2.72 -20.87 -3.63
N ASN A 210 -1.98 -19.89 -4.14
CA ASN A 210 -0.61 -19.55 -3.71
C ASN A 210 -0.53 -18.03 -3.50
N LYS A 211 -0.52 -17.42 -2.31
CA LYS A 211 0.07 -17.70 -0.96
C LYS A 211 1.50 -17.19 -0.75
N PHE A 212 1.64 -15.87 -0.52
CA PHE A 212 2.80 -15.29 0.16
C PHE A 212 2.64 -15.37 1.68
N SER A 213 1.59 -14.80 2.28
CA SER A 213 1.01 -15.40 3.48
C SER A 213 0.14 -16.60 3.09
N SER A 214 0.09 -17.62 3.94
CA SER A 214 -0.53 -18.91 3.61
C SER A 214 -1.92 -19.09 4.21
N SER A 215 -2.41 -18.04 4.84
CA SER A 215 -3.69 -17.92 5.55
C SER A 215 -4.66 -16.98 4.84
N LEU A 216 -4.50 -16.76 3.53
CA LEU A 216 -5.55 -16.13 2.71
C LEU A 216 -6.27 -17.17 1.84
N VAL A 217 -7.58 -17.00 1.74
CA VAL A 217 -8.46 -17.67 0.78
C VAL A 217 -9.19 -16.56 0.02
N ALA A 218 -9.02 -16.51 -1.31
CA ALA A 218 -9.65 -15.52 -2.18
C ALA A 218 -10.69 -16.18 -3.09
N SER A 219 -11.92 -15.64 -3.13
CA SER A 219 -12.92 -15.97 -4.15
C SER A 219 -13.37 -14.71 -4.90
N ASN A 220 -13.30 -14.77 -6.23
CA ASN A 220 -13.45 -13.62 -7.12
C ASN A 220 -14.28 -13.99 -8.36
N SER A 221 -15.09 -13.07 -8.90
CA SER A 221 -15.69 -13.18 -10.24
C SER A 221 -14.95 -12.31 -11.25
N LEU A 222 -14.45 -12.90 -12.34
CA LEU A 222 -13.87 -12.17 -13.47
C LEU A 222 -14.98 -11.79 -14.46
N LYS A 223 -15.13 -10.50 -14.79
CA LYS A 223 -15.92 -10.02 -15.93
C LYS A 223 -15.02 -9.42 -16.99
N CYS A 224 -15.25 -9.80 -18.24
CA CYS A 224 -14.63 -9.20 -19.41
C CYS A 224 -15.62 -8.29 -20.13
N VAL A 225 -15.17 -7.09 -20.51
CA VAL A 225 -15.92 -6.16 -21.36
C VAL A 225 -15.16 -5.99 -22.67
N ASP A 226 -15.81 -6.34 -23.78
CA ASP A 226 -15.33 -6.04 -25.12
C ASP A 226 -15.56 -4.54 -25.40
N THR A 227 -14.53 -3.79 -25.79
CA THR A 227 -14.74 -2.43 -26.30
C THR A 227 -15.33 -2.48 -27.70
N ASN A 228 -16.34 -1.65 -27.97
CA ASN A 228 -16.92 -1.51 -29.31
C ASN A 228 -15.84 -1.23 -30.37
N GLN A 229 -15.99 -1.81 -31.57
CA GLN A 229 -15.14 -1.50 -32.72
C GLN A 229 -15.10 0.01 -32.97
N ILE A 230 -13.90 0.62 -32.90
CA ILE A 230 -13.69 2.01 -33.31
C ILE A 230 -13.58 2.04 -34.84
N ASN A 231 -14.72 1.88 -35.52
CA ASN A 231 -14.84 1.92 -36.98
C ASN A 231 -14.66 3.36 -37.52
N SER A 232 -13.48 3.94 -37.32
CA SER A 232 -13.10 5.23 -37.88
C SER A 232 -12.73 5.07 -39.35
N GLN A 233 -13.34 5.89 -40.21
CA GLN A 233 -12.94 6.08 -41.60
C GLN A 233 -12.19 7.42 -41.76
N PRO A 234 -10.85 7.42 -41.69
CA PRO A 234 -9.98 8.45 -42.25
C PRO A 234 -9.38 7.93 -43.57
N MET A 235 -10.03 8.26 -44.70
CA MET A 235 -9.61 7.92 -46.07
C MET A 235 -9.37 6.42 -46.35
N ASN A 236 -10.42 5.70 -46.76
CA ASN A 236 -10.44 4.35 -47.34
C ASN A 236 -9.87 3.18 -46.49
N PHE A 237 -9.13 3.44 -45.41
CA PHE A 237 -8.60 2.42 -44.51
C PHE A 237 -9.60 2.07 -43.39
N TYR A 238 -9.85 0.78 -43.20
CA TYR A 238 -10.60 0.25 -42.07
C TYR A 238 -9.64 -0.12 -40.94
N VAL A 239 -9.74 0.51 -39.77
CA VAL A 239 -8.97 0.13 -38.58
C VAL A 239 -9.89 -0.60 -37.61
N ASN A 240 -9.70 -1.92 -37.49
CA ASN A 240 -10.38 -2.75 -36.50
C ASN A 240 -9.48 -2.88 -35.27
N SER A 241 -9.76 -2.11 -34.23
CA SER A 241 -9.19 -2.34 -32.90
C SER A 241 -10.13 -3.20 -32.06
N TYR A 242 -9.64 -4.34 -31.59
CA TYR A 242 -10.30 -5.15 -30.56
C TYR A 242 -9.48 -5.04 -29.28
N GLU A 243 -10.10 -4.49 -28.23
CA GLU A 243 -9.55 -4.39 -26.89
C GLU A 243 -10.56 -5.03 -25.94
N LYS A 244 -10.14 -6.05 -25.18
CA LYS A 244 -11.00 -6.77 -24.24
C LYS A 244 -10.38 -6.67 -22.85
N VAL A 245 -11.02 -5.91 -21.97
CA VAL A 245 -10.54 -5.73 -20.60
C VAL A 245 -11.34 -6.61 -19.66
N CYS A 246 -10.67 -7.61 -19.09
CA CYS A 246 -11.17 -8.39 -17.98
C CYS A 246 -10.74 -7.78 -16.66
N LYS A 247 -11.63 -7.77 -15.67
CA LYS A 247 -11.38 -7.30 -14.29
C LYS A 247 -12.18 -8.15 -13.31
N PHE A 248 -11.74 -8.21 -12.06
CA PHE A 248 -12.58 -8.76 -11.00
C PHE A 248 -13.68 -7.76 -10.62
N ASP A 249 -14.89 -8.24 -10.32
CA ASP A 249 -15.91 -7.40 -9.68
C ASP A 249 -15.61 -7.20 -8.19
N HIS A 250 -15.08 -8.25 -7.56
CA HIS A 250 -14.89 -8.34 -6.12
C HIS A 250 -13.81 -9.36 -5.76
N PHE A 251 -13.34 -9.27 -4.51
CA PHE A 251 -12.53 -10.25 -3.80
C PHE A 251 -13.18 -10.50 -2.44
N ASN A 252 -13.52 -11.75 -2.11
CA ASN A 252 -13.77 -12.14 -0.72
C ASN A 252 -12.50 -12.77 -0.17
N ILE A 253 -11.91 -12.18 0.87
CA ILE A 253 -10.63 -12.62 1.46
C ILE A 253 -10.86 -13.04 2.91
N LEU A 254 -10.49 -14.28 3.27
CA LEU A 254 -10.42 -14.72 4.67
C LEU A 254 -9.05 -14.40 5.28
N ASN A 255 -8.99 -13.87 6.52
CA ASN A 255 -7.75 -13.81 7.32
C ASN A 255 -7.56 -15.07 8.19
N GLU A 256 -6.42 -15.22 8.87
CA GLU A 256 -6.08 -16.38 9.72
C GLU A 256 -6.99 -16.61 10.93
N MET A 257 -7.84 -15.63 11.29
CA MET A 257 -8.84 -15.76 12.34
C MET A 257 -10.22 -16.19 11.78
N GLY A 258 -10.37 -16.20 10.44
CA GLY A 258 -11.60 -16.56 9.72
C GLY A 258 -12.54 -15.40 9.41
N PHE A 259 -12.16 -14.14 9.67
CA PHE A 259 -12.97 -12.99 9.25
C PHE A 259 -12.96 -12.87 7.73
N GLU A 260 -14.14 -12.69 7.12
CA GLU A 260 -14.31 -12.51 5.67
C GLU A 260 -14.42 -11.04 5.32
N TYR A 261 -13.50 -10.57 4.48
CA TYR A 261 -13.41 -9.21 3.96
C TYR A 261 -13.90 -9.21 2.52
N THR A 262 -15.06 -8.62 2.24
CA THR A 262 -15.54 -8.39 0.87
C THR A 262 -15.05 -7.03 0.39
N PHE A 263 -14.21 -7.04 -0.65
CA PHE A 263 -13.80 -5.87 -1.40
C PHE A 263 -14.49 -5.89 -2.76
N GLU A 264 -15.13 -4.82 -3.18
CA GLU A 264 -15.99 -4.82 -4.38
C GLU A 264 -16.04 -3.44 -5.06
N ASN A 265 -16.92 -3.30 -6.05
CA ASN A 265 -17.21 -2.06 -6.75
C ASN A 265 -15.93 -1.36 -7.27
N PRO A 266 -15.16 -1.97 -8.19
CA PRO A 266 -13.84 -1.50 -8.60
C PRO A 266 -13.77 0.01 -8.89
N ARG A 267 -12.74 0.66 -8.36
CA ARG A 267 -12.33 1.99 -8.77
C ARG A 267 -11.62 1.89 -10.12
N GLU A 268 -12.00 2.78 -11.03
CA GLU A 268 -11.63 2.71 -12.44
C GLU A 268 -10.83 3.95 -12.85
N LYS A 269 -9.77 3.74 -13.64
CA LYS A 269 -8.99 4.78 -14.30
C LYS A 269 -9.26 4.73 -15.80
N HIS A 270 -9.63 5.87 -16.37
CA HIS A 270 -9.63 6.10 -17.81
C HIS A 270 -8.31 6.75 -18.22
N ILE A 271 -7.83 6.43 -19.43
CA ILE A 271 -6.67 7.10 -20.01
C ILE A 271 -7.02 7.49 -21.46
N ASN A 272 -7.02 8.79 -21.77
CA ASN A 272 -7.30 9.29 -23.10
C ASN A 272 -5.99 9.74 -23.76
N ASN A 273 -5.78 9.35 -25.02
CA ASN A 273 -4.65 9.81 -25.82
C ASN A 273 -5.11 10.71 -26.97
N TYR A 274 -4.37 11.78 -27.24
CA TYR A 274 -4.62 12.72 -28.33
C TYR A 274 -3.34 12.93 -29.14
N LYS A 275 -3.25 12.46 -30.39
CA LYS A 275 -2.07 12.67 -31.24
C LYS A 275 -2.10 14.03 -31.95
N GLY A 276 -0.95 14.70 -32.03
CA GLY A 276 -0.80 16.09 -32.46
C GLY A 276 -0.49 16.31 -33.96
N ASN A 277 -0.97 15.45 -34.85
CA ASN A 277 -0.83 15.63 -36.30
C ASN A 277 -2.15 16.19 -36.88
N PRO A 278 -2.16 17.13 -37.86
CA PRO A 278 -3.36 17.90 -38.22
C PRO A 278 -4.39 17.13 -39.08
N LEU A 279 -4.27 15.80 -39.19
CA LEU A 279 -5.30 14.96 -39.80
C LEU A 279 -6.27 14.47 -38.72
N PRO A 280 -7.58 14.76 -38.84
CA PRO A 280 -8.55 14.42 -37.80
C PRO A 280 -8.81 12.92 -37.71
N ARG A 281 -9.16 12.47 -36.49
CA ARG A 281 -9.61 11.11 -36.09
C ARG A 281 -8.49 10.13 -35.71
N LEU A 282 -8.24 10.04 -34.40
CA LEU A 282 -8.28 8.77 -33.66
C LEU A 282 -8.40 9.06 -32.15
N ASN A 283 -9.58 9.49 -31.71
CA ASN A 283 -9.89 9.61 -30.27
C ASN A 283 -10.16 8.21 -29.70
N SER A 284 -9.12 7.39 -29.52
CA SER A 284 -9.22 6.14 -28.79
C SER A 284 -9.28 6.44 -27.29
N SER A 285 -10.50 6.57 -26.76
CA SER A 285 -10.74 6.43 -25.33
C SER A 285 -10.40 5.00 -24.94
N LEU A 286 -9.30 4.79 -24.22
CA LEU A 286 -8.93 3.44 -23.77
C LEU A 286 -9.97 2.92 -22.77
N PRO A 287 -10.16 1.60 -22.70
CA PRO A 287 -11.06 0.98 -21.73
C PRO A 287 -10.73 1.36 -20.29
N LYS A 288 -11.72 1.17 -19.42
CA LYS A 288 -11.59 1.39 -17.99
C LYS A 288 -10.75 0.29 -17.35
N PHE A 289 -9.52 0.62 -16.96
CA PHE A 289 -8.70 -0.30 -16.17
C PHE A 289 -9.10 -0.18 -14.68
N PRO A 290 -9.19 -1.29 -13.93
CA PRO A 290 -9.28 -1.22 -12.48
C PRO A 290 -7.98 -0.66 -11.90
N TYR A 291 -8.03 -0.12 -10.69
CA TYR A 291 -6.83 0.16 -9.89
C TYR A 291 -7.00 -0.15 -8.40
N ALA A 292 -8.23 -0.17 -7.88
CA ALA A 292 -8.51 -0.63 -6.53
C ALA A 292 -9.93 -1.22 -6.40
N TRP A 293 -10.17 -1.97 -5.33
CA TRP A 293 -11.49 -2.45 -4.88
C TRP A 293 -11.68 -2.03 -3.43
N ASP A 294 -12.85 -1.49 -3.11
CA ASP A 294 -13.16 -0.91 -1.80
C ASP A 294 -13.75 -1.97 -0.87
N LEU A 295 -13.22 -2.07 0.36
CA LEU A 295 -13.75 -2.95 1.41
C LEU A 295 -15.17 -2.51 1.77
N SER A 296 -16.20 -3.29 1.43
CA SER A 296 -17.60 -2.98 1.75
C SER A 296 -18.16 -3.73 2.96
N LYS A 297 -17.54 -4.85 3.36
CA LYS A 297 -17.99 -5.69 4.47
C LYS A 297 -16.81 -6.40 5.15
N ILE A 298 -16.80 -6.41 6.48
CA ILE A 298 -16.11 -7.43 7.28
C ILE A 298 -17.18 -8.27 7.98
N GLN A 299 -17.12 -9.58 7.84
CA GLN A 299 -18.03 -10.55 8.44
C GLN A 299 -17.29 -11.40 9.47
N SER A 300 -17.90 -11.61 10.64
CA SER A 300 -17.39 -12.52 11.66
C SER A 300 -17.43 -13.99 11.23
N PRO A 301 -16.44 -14.82 11.57
CA PRO A 301 -16.54 -16.28 11.44
C PRO A 301 -17.58 -16.88 12.40
N TYR A 302 -17.84 -16.21 13.53
CA TYR A 302 -18.65 -16.71 14.64
C TYR A 302 -20.14 -16.54 14.42
N SER A 303 -20.56 -15.53 13.64
CA SER A 303 -21.96 -15.28 13.28
C SER A 303 -22.12 -14.59 11.94
N GLN A 304 -23.23 -14.90 11.24
CA GLN A 304 -23.69 -14.18 10.06
C GLN A 304 -24.31 -12.80 10.38
N ASN A 305 -24.70 -12.57 11.65
CA ASN A 305 -25.27 -11.30 12.10
C ASN A 305 -24.18 -10.30 12.50
N SER A 306 -23.08 -10.75 13.12
CA SER A 306 -21.95 -9.90 13.52
C SER A 306 -21.10 -9.48 12.32
N LYS A 307 -21.26 -8.21 11.90
CA LYS A 307 -20.54 -7.64 10.75
C LYS A 307 -20.38 -6.12 10.86
N VAL A 308 -19.44 -5.58 10.08
CA VAL A 308 -19.28 -4.15 9.84
C VAL A 308 -19.39 -3.89 8.34
N THR A 309 -20.22 -2.95 7.92
CA THR A 309 -20.40 -2.57 6.50
C THR A 309 -19.94 -1.14 6.25
N PHE A 310 -19.39 -0.91 5.06
CA PHE A 310 -18.70 0.31 4.66
C PHE A 310 -19.31 0.84 3.35
N GLU A 311 -19.89 2.03 3.41
CA GLU A 311 -20.54 2.70 2.29
C GLU A 311 -19.60 3.79 1.75
N TYR A 312 -19.46 3.90 0.43
CA TYR A 312 -18.59 4.88 -0.23
C TYR A 312 -19.38 5.74 -1.21
N GLU A 313 -18.95 6.98 -1.40
CA GLU A 313 -19.43 7.84 -2.49
C GLU A 313 -18.36 8.06 -3.56
N ASN A 314 -18.80 8.11 -4.82
CA ASN A 314 -17.95 8.54 -5.93
C ASN A 314 -17.71 10.05 -5.81
N TYR A 315 -16.49 10.50 -6.08
CA TYR A 315 -16.21 11.91 -6.39
C TYR A 315 -15.42 11.97 -7.70
N ILE A 316 -15.84 12.87 -8.59
CA ILE A 316 -15.14 13.03 -9.88
C ILE A 316 -13.80 13.71 -9.62
N ASN A 317 -12.74 13.04 -10.04
CA ASN A 317 -11.37 13.48 -9.88
C ASN A 317 -10.73 13.64 -11.27
N ASP A 318 -10.92 14.83 -11.83
CA ASP A 318 -10.38 15.25 -13.14
C ASP A 318 -8.89 15.64 -12.99
N SER A 319 -8.08 14.75 -12.39
CA SER A 319 -6.65 14.99 -12.14
C SER A 319 -5.87 15.03 -13.45
N PHE A 320 -5.85 16.20 -14.07
CA PHE A 320 -5.24 16.44 -15.36
C PHE A 320 -3.71 16.36 -15.26
N THR A 321 -3.16 15.15 -15.29
CA THR A 321 -1.71 14.93 -15.40
C THR A 321 -1.20 15.66 -16.64
N GLY A 322 -0.21 16.53 -16.44
CA GLY A 322 0.17 17.57 -17.39
C GLY A 322 0.33 17.14 -18.85
N ILE A 323 -0.01 18.08 -19.74
CA ILE A 323 0.04 17.90 -21.19
C ILE A 323 1.46 17.54 -21.65
N LEU A 324 1.60 16.32 -22.17
CA LEU A 324 2.85 15.82 -22.73
C LEU A 324 2.89 16.08 -24.23
N SER A 325 3.55 17.16 -24.67
CA SER A 325 3.99 17.24 -26.06
C SER A 325 5.28 16.44 -26.19
N ILE A 326 5.14 15.14 -26.45
CA ILE A 326 6.26 14.32 -26.93
C ILE A 326 6.82 14.97 -28.21
N SER A 327 8.12 14.92 -28.43
CA SER A 327 8.77 15.30 -29.69
C SER A 327 9.83 14.28 -30.03
N THR A 328 9.41 13.03 -30.28
CA THR A 328 10.32 11.87 -30.37
C THR A 328 11.39 12.00 -31.45
N GLU A 329 12.57 12.51 -31.12
CA GLU A 329 13.79 12.19 -31.87
C GLU A 329 14.17 10.74 -31.55
N LEU A 330 13.47 9.81 -32.21
CA LEU A 330 13.67 8.37 -32.14
C LEU A 330 14.98 7.97 -32.84
N ASN A 331 16.11 8.32 -32.22
CA ASN A 331 17.42 7.93 -32.70
C ASN A 331 17.58 6.41 -32.68
N ARG A 332 17.26 5.80 -33.82
CA ARG A 332 17.34 4.34 -34.04
C ARG A 332 18.78 3.83 -34.12
N GLY A 333 19.77 4.72 -34.23
CA GLY A 333 21.19 4.36 -34.25
C GLY A 333 21.97 4.86 -33.03
N SER A 334 23.16 4.28 -32.82
CA SER A 334 24.35 4.94 -32.26
C SER A 334 24.13 6.11 -31.28
N ILE A 335 23.76 5.80 -30.03
CA ILE A 335 24.11 6.69 -28.91
C ILE A 335 25.64 6.59 -28.74
N ASP A 336 26.36 7.61 -29.21
CA ASP A 336 27.78 7.82 -28.92
C ASP A 336 27.89 8.50 -27.55
N ILE A 337 28.60 7.87 -26.62
CA ILE A 337 28.77 8.37 -25.24
C ILE A 337 30.16 8.94 -24.97
N ASN A 338 31.15 8.53 -25.78
CA ASN A 338 32.45 9.18 -25.99
C ASN A 338 33.27 8.39 -27.03
N GLN A 339 34.04 9.10 -27.86
CA GLN A 339 35.12 8.58 -28.72
C GLN A 339 34.89 7.19 -29.38
N GLY A 340 33.69 6.95 -29.93
CA GLY A 340 33.39 5.73 -30.69
C GLY A 340 32.84 4.55 -29.88
N ILE A 341 32.49 4.75 -28.61
CA ILE A 341 31.69 3.79 -27.85
C ILE A 341 30.21 3.97 -28.20
N PHE A 342 29.71 3.12 -29.10
CA PHE A 342 28.30 3.10 -29.49
C PHE A 342 27.49 2.09 -28.66
N LEU A 343 26.40 2.54 -28.04
CA LEU A 343 25.50 1.66 -27.27
C LEU A 343 24.57 0.81 -28.16
N HIS A 344 24.44 1.17 -29.44
CA HIS A 344 23.75 0.39 -30.47
C HIS A 344 24.33 0.75 -31.85
N GLN A 345 24.22 -0.12 -32.85
CA GLN A 345 24.47 0.23 -34.26
C GLN A 345 23.42 -0.45 -35.14
N THR A 346 22.71 0.33 -35.94
CA THR A 346 21.82 -0.16 -36.99
C THR A 346 22.54 -0.15 -38.33
N GLU A 347 22.60 -1.30 -39.01
CA GLU A 347 23.32 -1.51 -40.28
C GLU A 347 22.64 -0.86 -41.50
N ARG A 348 21.78 0.16 -41.34
CA ARG A 348 21.05 0.82 -42.42
C ARG A 348 20.94 2.33 -42.25
N ASN A 349 21.09 3.05 -43.37
CA ASN A 349 20.96 4.51 -43.49
C ASN A 349 19.48 4.98 -43.46
N SER A 350 18.68 4.54 -42.48
CA SER A 350 17.36 5.11 -42.23
C SER A 350 17.49 6.41 -41.42
N ASN A 351 16.77 7.48 -41.82
CA ASN A 351 16.77 8.75 -41.10
C ASN A 351 16.37 8.53 -39.61
N PRO A 352 17.24 8.82 -38.63
CA PRO A 352 17.02 8.42 -37.24
C PRO A 352 16.19 9.43 -36.43
N TYR A 353 15.30 10.18 -37.08
CA TYR A 353 14.52 11.25 -36.43
C TYR A 353 13.07 11.26 -36.97
N GLU A 354 12.12 10.73 -36.18
CA GLU A 354 10.68 10.72 -36.46
C GLU A 354 9.88 11.39 -35.33
N SER A 355 9.88 12.73 -35.31
CA SER A 355 9.18 13.52 -34.28
C SER A 355 7.67 13.26 -34.29
N SER A 356 7.16 12.75 -33.16
CA SER A 356 5.73 12.52 -32.96
C SER A 356 5.29 13.09 -31.62
N SER A 357 4.14 13.78 -31.62
CA SER A 357 3.54 14.41 -30.46
C SER A 357 2.20 13.78 -30.10
N GLY A 358 1.94 13.64 -28.80
CA GLY A 358 0.66 13.15 -28.33
C GLY A 358 0.48 13.23 -26.82
N TYR A 359 -0.64 13.83 -26.41
CA TYR A 359 -1.00 14.12 -25.03
C TYR A 359 -1.75 12.94 -24.39
N THR A 360 -1.59 12.77 -23.07
CA THR A 360 -2.33 11.77 -22.29
C THR A 360 -3.02 12.42 -21.09
N SER A 361 -4.34 12.25 -20.96
CA SER A 361 -5.09 12.63 -19.75
C SER A 361 -5.56 11.39 -18.98
N ARG A 362 -5.51 11.45 -17.65
CA ARG A 362 -5.95 10.37 -16.74
C ARG A 362 -7.16 10.87 -15.95
N LEU A 363 -8.25 10.12 -15.95
CA LEU A 363 -9.47 10.45 -15.20
C LEU A 363 -9.78 9.32 -14.23
N PHE A 364 -9.95 9.64 -12.94
CA PHE A 364 -10.21 8.64 -11.91
C PHE A 364 -11.67 8.70 -11.46
N ASN A 365 -12.36 7.56 -11.53
CA ASN A 365 -13.58 7.34 -10.75
C ASN A 365 -13.17 7.02 -9.31
N SER A 366 -12.71 8.06 -8.59
CA SER A 366 -12.27 7.96 -7.20
C SER A 366 -13.45 7.86 -6.25
N LYS A 367 -13.22 7.19 -5.12
CA LYS A 367 -14.21 7.00 -4.06
C LYS A 367 -13.62 7.37 -2.71
N ARG A 368 -14.49 7.71 -1.77
CA ARG A 368 -14.17 8.01 -0.38
C ARG A 368 -15.21 7.39 0.55
N ILE A 369 -14.79 6.97 1.74
CA ILE A 369 -15.67 6.39 2.75
C ILE A 369 -16.73 7.43 3.15
N LYS A 370 -18.00 7.06 3.12
CA LYS A 370 -19.14 7.91 3.46
C LYS A 370 -19.72 7.53 4.82
N LYS A 371 -19.85 6.24 5.07
CA LYS A 371 -20.44 5.70 6.31
C LYS A 371 -19.89 4.33 6.64
N ILE A 372 -19.78 4.03 7.93
CA ILE A 372 -19.54 2.70 8.48
C ILE A 372 -20.73 2.36 9.39
N THR A 373 -21.30 1.17 9.26
CA THR A 373 -22.42 0.69 10.09
C THR A 373 -22.03 -0.63 10.76
N PHE A 374 -22.35 -0.79 12.05
CA PHE A 374 -21.98 -1.93 12.89
C PHE A 374 -23.10 -2.21 13.91
N ASN A 375 -23.04 -3.34 14.63
CA ASN A 375 -24.14 -3.82 15.47
C ASN A 375 -24.66 -2.82 16.53
N GLU A 376 -23.84 -1.86 16.97
CA GLU A 376 -24.18 -0.89 18.02
C GLU A 376 -24.42 0.55 17.50
N GLY A 377 -24.21 0.82 16.21
CA GLY A 377 -24.34 2.19 15.68
C GLY A 377 -23.74 2.43 14.29
N SER A 378 -23.38 3.69 14.04
CA SER A 378 -22.75 4.10 12.77
C SER A 378 -21.80 5.28 12.91
N ILE A 379 -20.83 5.35 12.00
CA ILE A 379 -19.89 6.46 11.82
C ILE A 379 -20.15 7.08 10.46
N ASN A 380 -20.37 8.40 10.39
CA ASN A 380 -20.64 9.13 9.15
C ASN A 380 -19.49 10.11 8.87
N PHE A 381 -19.10 10.21 7.60
CA PHE A 381 -17.96 11.00 7.12
C PHE A 381 -18.50 12.10 6.19
N ASN A 382 -18.58 13.33 6.71
CA ASN A 382 -19.23 14.43 6.02
C ASN A 382 -18.18 15.33 5.37
N TYR A 383 -18.22 15.42 4.05
CA TYR A 383 -17.31 16.23 3.25
C TYR A 383 -17.94 17.57 2.87
N GLY A 384 -17.25 18.67 3.15
CA GLY A 384 -17.81 20.02 3.04
C GLY A 384 -16.72 21.08 2.87
N GLY A 385 -17.04 22.16 2.17
CA GLY A 385 -16.04 23.13 1.68
C GLY A 385 -15.36 22.63 0.40
N ILE A 386 -15.13 23.53 -0.56
CA ILE A 386 -14.54 23.20 -1.87
C ILE A 386 -13.02 23.32 -1.77
N ARG A 387 -12.29 22.33 -2.32
CA ARG A 387 -10.82 22.38 -2.40
C ARG A 387 -10.36 23.38 -3.47
N GLN A 388 -9.30 24.11 -3.15
CA GLN A 388 -8.63 25.01 -4.09
C GLN A 388 -7.44 24.33 -4.79
N ASP A 389 -6.85 23.31 -4.14
CA ASP A 389 -5.67 22.59 -4.62
C ASP A 389 -5.98 21.32 -5.42
N TYR A 390 -7.26 20.95 -5.56
CA TYR A 390 -7.71 19.71 -6.19
C TYR A 390 -9.22 19.78 -6.47
N ASP A 391 -9.74 18.94 -7.37
CA ASP A 391 -11.19 18.81 -7.54
C ASP A 391 -11.80 17.98 -6.40
N GLY A 392 -12.83 18.52 -5.74
CA GLY A 392 -13.57 17.85 -4.68
C GLY A 392 -13.73 18.69 -3.40
N ASN A 393 -13.93 17.98 -2.28
CA ASN A 393 -14.19 18.58 -0.96
C ASN A 393 -13.26 17.99 0.09
N VAL A 394 -13.01 18.76 1.16
CA VAL A 394 -12.29 18.29 2.35
C VAL A 394 -13.21 17.50 3.27
N LEU A 395 -12.65 16.64 4.13
CA LEU A 395 -13.42 15.99 5.20
C LEU A 395 -13.73 17.05 6.28
N SER A 396 -14.97 17.54 6.35
CA SER A 396 -15.33 18.58 7.31
C SER A 396 -15.58 18.05 8.72
N GLU A 397 -16.18 16.87 8.84
CA GLU A 397 -16.45 16.24 10.14
C GLU A 397 -16.66 14.72 10.05
N ILE A 398 -16.44 14.05 11.19
CA ILE A 398 -16.85 12.66 11.46
C ILE A 398 -17.83 12.69 12.64
N THR A 399 -18.96 11.98 12.51
CA THR A 399 -19.93 11.80 13.60
C THR A 399 -20.15 10.32 13.90
N ILE A 400 -20.09 9.96 15.19
CA ILE A 400 -20.38 8.62 15.72
C ILE A 400 -21.73 8.69 16.42
N ASN A 401 -22.67 7.86 15.97
CA ASN A 401 -24.05 7.81 16.46
C ASN A 401 -24.41 6.38 16.91
N ASP A 402 -25.24 6.25 17.95
CA ASP A 402 -25.81 4.97 18.38
C ASP A 402 -26.94 4.47 17.45
N LEU A 403 -27.56 3.34 17.79
CA LEU A 403 -28.71 2.78 17.05
C LEU A 403 -29.95 3.68 17.02
N SER A 404 -30.14 4.58 17.98
CA SER A 404 -31.24 5.57 17.99
C SER A 404 -30.95 6.76 17.07
N GLY A 405 -29.70 6.93 16.61
CA GLY A 405 -29.22 8.09 15.87
C GLY A 405 -28.74 9.24 16.77
N LYS A 406 -28.68 9.03 18.09
CA LYS A 406 -28.13 9.98 19.07
C LYS A 406 -26.63 10.13 18.84
N LEU A 407 -26.18 11.38 18.77
CA LEU A 407 -24.78 11.74 18.57
C LEU A 407 -23.96 11.44 19.84
N ILE A 408 -23.03 10.49 19.75
CA ILE A 408 -22.16 10.06 20.86
C ILE A 408 -20.81 10.82 20.83
N LYS A 409 -20.30 11.11 19.63
CA LYS A 409 -19.08 11.91 19.43
C LYS A 409 -19.08 12.63 18.07
N LYS A 410 -18.63 13.87 18.04
CA LYS A 410 -18.35 14.66 16.82
C LYS A 410 -16.90 15.11 16.78
N THR A 411 -16.29 14.97 15.61
CA THR A 411 -14.92 15.39 15.33
C THR A 411 -14.96 16.33 14.12
N THR A 412 -14.42 17.55 14.22
CA THR A 412 -14.51 18.57 13.16
C THR A 412 -13.13 19.08 12.77
N PHE A 413 -12.88 19.21 11.48
CA PHE A 413 -11.56 19.50 10.92
C PHE A 413 -11.50 20.96 10.43
N SER A 414 -10.34 21.60 10.58
CA SER A 414 -10.10 22.99 10.12
C SER A 414 -8.86 23.05 9.24
N TYR A 415 -8.96 23.77 8.12
CA TYR A 415 -7.94 23.77 7.07
C TYR A 415 -7.58 25.18 6.58
N SER A 416 -6.37 25.27 6.02
CA SER A 416 -5.92 26.35 5.14
C SER A 416 -5.01 25.76 4.05
N TYR A 417 -4.16 26.57 3.41
CA TYR A 417 -3.28 26.11 2.33
C TYR A 417 -1.84 26.53 2.56
N PHE A 418 -0.89 25.66 2.18
CA PHE A 418 0.49 26.06 1.95
C PHE A 418 0.54 27.06 0.77
N GLN A 419 1.32 28.12 0.91
CA GLN A 419 1.37 29.22 -0.03
C GLN A 419 2.40 28.96 -1.16
N PRO A 420 2.21 29.54 -2.35
CA PRO A 420 3.16 29.36 -3.44
C PRO A 420 4.41 30.24 -3.27
N LYS A 421 5.56 29.73 -3.74
CA LYS A 421 6.84 30.45 -3.87
C LYS A 421 6.78 31.57 -4.90
N ASP A 422 5.97 31.39 -5.93
CA ASP A 422 5.74 32.36 -6.99
C ASP A 422 4.39 33.04 -6.75
N SER A 423 4.39 34.35 -6.46
CA SER A 423 3.18 35.12 -6.21
C SER A 423 2.36 35.42 -7.47
N GLN A 424 2.88 35.10 -8.66
CA GLN A 424 2.16 35.11 -9.93
C GLN A 424 1.53 33.74 -10.25
N CYS A 425 1.70 32.74 -9.38
CA CYS A 425 1.10 31.43 -9.49
C CYS A 425 -0.40 31.49 -9.11
N VAL A 426 -1.25 31.76 -10.10
CA VAL A 426 -2.70 32.03 -9.91
C VAL A 426 -3.61 30.79 -9.94
N ASP A 427 -3.17 29.66 -10.50
CA ASP A 427 -3.97 28.42 -10.48
C ASP A 427 -3.84 27.70 -9.14
N GLY A 428 -4.88 27.76 -8.31
CA GLY A 428 -4.93 27.05 -7.04
C GLY A 428 -4.56 25.57 -7.13
N LYS A 429 -4.91 24.88 -8.23
CA LYS A 429 -4.66 23.44 -8.41
C LYS A 429 -3.18 23.11 -8.55
N GLU A 430 -2.39 23.97 -9.17
CA GLU A 430 -0.93 23.81 -9.28
C GLU A 430 -0.16 24.44 -8.12
N CYS A 431 -0.65 25.56 -7.61
CA CYS A 431 0.10 26.45 -6.72
C CYS A 431 -0.09 26.11 -5.23
N LEU A 432 -1.30 25.68 -4.84
CA LEU A 432 -1.66 25.41 -3.45
C LEU A 432 -1.58 23.93 -3.10
N ARG A 433 -1.47 23.63 -1.79
CA ARG A 433 -1.61 22.29 -1.21
C ARG A 433 -2.37 22.42 0.12
N LEU A 434 -3.40 21.60 0.32
CA LEU A 434 -4.26 21.64 1.52
C LEU A 434 -3.46 21.36 2.79
N LYS A 435 -3.71 22.11 3.86
CA LYS A 435 -3.06 22.03 5.17
C LYS A 435 -4.11 21.84 6.26
N LEU A 436 -3.96 20.81 7.09
CA LEU A 436 -4.82 20.57 8.26
C LEU A 436 -4.29 21.35 9.45
N ASP A 437 -5.02 22.35 9.93
CA ASP A 437 -4.58 23.20 11.03
C ASP A 437 -5.03 22.68 12.39
N LYS A 438 -6.26 22.16 12.48
CA LYS A 438 -6.86 21.68 13.74
C LYS A 438 -7.82 20.54 13.53
N ILE A 439 -7.96 19.71 14.58
CA ILE A 439 -9.10 18.82 14.79
C ILE A 439 -9.72 19.18 16.13
N TYR A 440 -11.00 19.57 16.13
CA TYR A 440 -11.80 19.70 17.32
C TYR A 440 -12.46 18.36 17.68
N ASP A 441 -12.33 17.95 18.94
CA ASP A 441 -12.97 16.75 19.49
C ASP A 441 -14.06 17.18 20.49
N SER A 442 -15.33 16.86 20.22
CA SER A 442 -16.46 17.30 21.06
C SER A 442 -16.41 16.77 22.48
N ASN A 443 -15.87 15.56 22.67
CA ASN A 443 -15.84 14.89 23.97
C ASN A 443 -14.76 15.54 24.83
N LEU A 444 -13.63 15.89 24.24
CA LEU A 444 -12.56 16.61 24.92
C LEU A 444 -12.80 18.13 25.00
N ASN A 445 -13.84 18.65 24.32
CA ASN A 445 -14.20 20.08 24.20
C ASN A 445 -12.98 20.97 23.85
N SER A 446 -12.06 20.44 23.04
CA SER A 446 -10.73 21.01 22.83
C SER A 446 -10.14 20.55 21.49
N ASN A 447 -8.98 21.11 21.11
CA ASN A 447 -8.40 20.96 19.79
C ASN A 447 -7.05 20.23 19.83
N TYR A 448 -6.85 19.31 18.89
CA TYR A 448 -5.52 19.05 18.34
C TYR A 448 -5.14 20.23 17.43
N ILE A 449 -3.89 20.71 17.51
CA ILE A 449 -3.38 21.80 16.66
C ILE A 449 -2.07 21.35 16.00
N PHE A 450 -1.97 21.55 14.69
CA PHE A 450 -0.88 21.04 13.86
C PHE A 450 -0.07 22.20 13.27
N ASN A 451 1.24 22.21 13.52
CA ASN A 451 2.17 23.22 13.00
C ASN A 451 3.17 22.58 12.04
N TYR A 452 3.59 23.33 11.03
CA TYR A 452 4.40 22.85 9.91
C TYR A 452 5.55 23.79 9.58
N GLY A 453 6.70 23.23 9.21
CA GLY A 453 7.93 23.98 8.99
C GLY A 453 8.54 24.53 10.28
N THR A 454 9.78 25.02 10.23
CA THR A 454 10.44 25.62 11.41
C THR A 454 9.89 27.00 11.76
N ASN A 455 9.43 27.76 10.75
CA ASN A 455 8.83 29.08 10.87
C ASN A 455 7.51 29.13 10.09
N SER A 456 6.51 29.89 10.57
CA SER A 456 5.19 30.00 9.94
C SER A 456 5.18 30.65 8.55
N ASN A 457 6.22 31.42 8.21
CA ASN A 457 6.24 32.30 7.04
C ASN A 457 7.09 31.75 5.87
N ASP A 458 7.87 30.69 6.10
CA ASP A 458 8.91 30.23 5.17
C ASP A 458 8.48 29.01 4.31
N VAL A 459 7.28 28.45 4.54
CA VAL A 459 6.82 27.22 3.87
C VAL A 459 6.16 27.53 2.52
N LEU A 460 6.97 28.02 1.59
CA LEU A 460 6.56 28.38 0.23
C LEU A 460 6.86 27.24 -0.76
N PHE A 461 5.83 26.65 -1.36
CA PHE A 461 5.99 25.57 -2.35
C PHE A 461 6.08 26.08 -3.79
N PRO A 462 6.89 25.47 -4.67
CA PRO A 462 6.76 25.68 -6.11
C PRO A 462 5.48 25.02 -6.67
N PRO A 463 5.12 25.31 -7.94
CA PRO A 463 4.06 24.58 -8.66
C PRO A 463 4.29 23.06 -8.64
N LYS A 464 3.22 22.25 -8.65
CA LYS A 464 3.31 20.78 -8.63
C LYS A 464 4.05 20.19 -9.83
N HIS A 465 4.08 20.90 -10.96
CA HIS A 465 4.87 20.56 -12.15
C HIS A 465 6.18 21.38 -12.33
N SER A 466 6.80 21.84 -11.24
CA SER A 466 8.12 22.50 -11.28
C SER A 466 9.30 21.55 -11.51
N PHE A 467 10.33 22.01 -12.22
CA PHE A 467 11.61 21.31 -12.38
C PHE A 467 12.58 21.49 -11.19
N GLU A 468 12.22 22.25 -10.15
CA GLU A 468 13.01 22.42 -8.93
C GLU A 468 12.96 21.19 -7.99
N THR A 469 13.08 19.97 -8.55
CA THR A 469 13.10 18.73 -7.78
C THR A 469 14.40 17.96 -7.91
N ASP A 470 14.73 17.18 -6.88
CA ASP A 470 15.73 16.13 -6.91
C ASP A 470 15.29 14.92 -7.77
N TYR A 471 16.14 13.90 -7.85
CA TYR A 471 15.88 12.66 -8.61
C TYR A 471 14.87 11.68 -7.98
N LEU A 472 14.33 12.01 -6.80
CA LEU A 472 13.24 11.29 -6.13
C LEU A 472 11.92 12.09 -6.14
N GLY A 473 11.92 13.33 -6.63
CA GLY A 473 10.77 14.24 -6.74
C GLY A 473 10.58 15.22 -5.57
N TYR A 474 11.50 15.28 -4.61
CA TYR A 474 11.45 16.25 -3.50
C TYR A 474 12.06 17.60 -3.89
N TYR A 475 11.72 18.66 -3.15
CA TYR A 475 12.19 20.01 -3.48
C TYR A 475 13.71 20.16 -3.38
N ASN A 476 14.36 20.73 -4.40
CA ASN A 476 15.80 21.05 -4.36
C ASN A 476 16.15 22.49 -4.76
N ASN A 477 15.22 23.35 -5.17
CA ASN A 477 15.49 24.76 -5.51
C ASN A 477 16.70 24.91 -6.47
N ASN A 478 16.81 24.07 -7.51
CA ASN A 478 17.91 24.09 -8.46
C ASN A 478 17.95 25.35 -9.38
N GLY A 479 17.02 26.28 -9.20
CA GLY A 479 16.93 27.51 -9.98
C GLY A 479 16.36 27.33 -11.39
N SER A 480 15.81 26.16 -11.72
CA SER A 480 15.18 25.93 -13.02
C SER A 480 13.91 26.77 -13.16
N SER A 481 13.91 27.66 -14.16
CA SER A 481 12.75 28.43 -14.59
C SER A 481 11.72 27.61 -15.39
N LEU A 482 12.03 26.34 -15.69
CA LEU A 482 11.16 25.47 -16.47
C LEU A 482 9.88 25.14 -15.67
N LYS A 483 8.74 25.46 -16.29
CA LYS A 483 7.39 25.12 -15.85
C LYS A 483 6.72 24.32 -16.97
N TYR A 484 6.01 23.23 -16.66
CA TYR A 484 5.07 22.68 -17.62
C TYR A 484 3.83 23.58 -17.71
N LYS A 485 3.54 24.13 -18.88
CA LYS A 485 2.27 24.83 -19.14
C LYS A 485 1.17 23.78 -19.36
N ILE A 486 0.19 23.73 -18.47
CA ILE A 486 -1.10 23.09 -18.75
C ILE A 486 -1.79 23.95 -19.81
N VAL A 487 -2.25 23.35 -20.91
CA VAL A 487 -3.06 24.07 -21.91
C VAL A 487 -4.53 23.98 -21.52
N ASP A 488 -5.20 25.12 -21.55
CA ASP A 488 -6.61 25.23 -21.15
C ASP A 488 -7.56 24.43 -22.04
N LYS A 489 -8.56 23.80 -21.42
CA LYS A 489 -9.69 23.16 -22.13
C LYS A 489 -10.64 24.25 -22.68
N VAL A 490 -10.44 24.72 -23.91
CA VAL A 490 -11.40 25.61 -24.56
C VAL A 490 -12.56 24.79 -25.14
N MET A 491 -13.74 24.90 -24.52
CA MET A 491 -14.96 24.25 -25.00
C MET A 491 -15.62 25.09 -26.10
N MET A 492 -15.71 24.55 -27.33
CA MET A 492 -16.49 25.15 -28.42
C MET A 492 -17.41 24.10 -29.05
N ASN A 493 -18.70 24.42 -29.19
CA ASN A 493 -19.71 23.57 -29.85
C ASN A 493 -19.76 22.10 -29.36
N GLY A 494 -19.52 21.89 -28.06
CA GLY A 494 -19.50 20.55 -27.45
C GLY A 494 -18.23 19.74 -27.72
N GLN A 495 -17.20 20.33 -28.32
CA GLN A 495 -15.89 19.72 -28.55
C GLN A 495 -14.81 20.46 -27.75
N ILE A 496 -13.79 19.71 -27.32
CA ILE A 496 -12.60 20.28 -26.67
C ILE A 496 -11.65 20.73 -27.77
N LEU A 497 -11.37 22.03 -27.84
CA LEU A 497 -10.27 22.59 -28.61
C LEU A 497 -9.11 22.90 -27.65
N ILE A 498 -7.93 22.39 -27.99
CA ILE A 498 -6.68 22.63 -27.25
C ILE A 498 -5.99 23.81 -27.94
N ASN A 499 -6.43 25.03 -27.60
CA ASN A 499 -5.92 26.27 -28.18
C ASN A 499 -4.67 26.75 -27.44
N ASP A 500 -3.54 26.06 -27.63
CA ASP A 500 -2.19 26.66 -27.64
C ASP A 500 -1.16 25.57 -27.97
N PHE A 501 -0.56 25.67 -29.15
CA PHE A 501 0.64 24.90 -29.51
C PHE A 501 1.84 25.85 -29.53
N TYR A 502 2.94 25.45 -28.88
CA TYR A 502 4.22 26.15 -28.82
C TYR A 502 4.20 27.60 -28.26
N SER A 503 4.19 27.70 -26.94
CA SER A 503 4.89 28.78 -26.24
C SER A 503 5.55 28.26 -24.95
N TYR A 504 6.80 27.81 -25.08
CA TYR A 504 7.76 28.03 -23.98
C TYR A 504 8.01 29.54 -23.91
N GLU A 505 8.01 30.16 -22.73
CA GLU A 505 8.37 31.58 -22.57
C GLU A 505 9.89 31.79 -22.66
N THR A 506 10.44 31.47 -23.82
CA THR A 506 11.87 31.54 -24.12
C THR A 506 12.06 32.28 -25.45
N ASN A 507 12.51 33.53 -25.37
CA ASN A 507 13.08 34.27 -26.51
C ASN A 507 14.48 33.71 -26.85
N VAL A 508 14.55 32.41 -27.12
CA VAL A 508 15.75 31.63 -27.42
C VAL A 508 15.69 31.30 -28.91
N SER A 509 16.71 31.72 -29.65
CA SER A 509 16.75 31.55 -31.11
C SER A 509 16.89 30.08 -31.52
N ALA A 510 16.34 29.71 -32.67
CA ALA A 510 16.30 28.32 -33.19
C ALA A 510 17.68 27.67 -33.51
N ASN A 511 18.79 28.30 -33.09
CA ASN A 511 20.13 27.71 -33.10
C ASN A 511 20.52 27.13 -31.71
N GLU A 512 19.64 27.23 -30.71
CA GLU A 512 19.87 26.75 -29.34
C GLU A 512 18.80 25.71 -28.90
N GLU A 513 18.40 24.82 -29.82
CA GLU A 513 17.56 23.64 -29.52
C GLU A 513 18.32 22.58 -28.71
N LYS A 514 18.76 22.96 -27.51
CA LYS A 514 19.43 22.11 -26.54
C LYS A 514 18.40 21.51 -25.60
N TYR A 515 17.99 20.27 -25.90
CA TYR A 515 17.14 19.44 -25.05
C TYR A 515 17.49 19.60 -23.55
N TYR A 516 16.58 20.22 -22.79
CA TYR A 516 16.79 20.65 -21.40
C TYR A 516 16.65 19.50 -20.38
N GLY A 517 17.34 18.38 -20.64
CA GLY A 517 17.27 17.17 -19.83
C GLY A 517 17.83 17.35 -18.40
N THR A 518 17.43 16.43 -17.52
CA THR A 518 18.13 16.14 -16.26
C THR A 518 19.61 15.87 -16.52
N LYS A 519 20.50 16.39 -15.66
CA LYS A 519 21.92 16.03 -15.67
C LYS A 519 22.10 14.53 -15.37
N ILE A 520 22.83 13.84 -16.24
CA ILE A 520 23.17 12.42 -16.09
C ILE A 520 24.68 12.28 -16.24
N TYR A 521 25.31 11.58 -15.29
CA TYR A 521 26.74 11.33 -15.21
C TYR A 521 27.01 9.86 -15.56
N PHE A 522 27.89 9.61 -16.52
CA PHE A 522 28.27 8.25 -16.95
C PHE A 522 29.57 7.79 -16.28
N TYR A 523 29.56 6.59 -15.74
CA TYR A 523 30.69 5.96 -15.04
C TYR A 523 30.88 4.51 -15.53
N PRO A 524 31.69 4.24 -16.58
CA PRO A 524 31.87 2.89 -17.12
C PRO A 524 32.59 1.91 -16.17
N ASN A 525 33.32 2.45 -15.19
CA ASN A 525 34.28 1.74 -14.34
C ASN A 525 33.79 1.51 -12.89
N ILE A 526 32.48 1.59 -12.62
CA ILE A 526 31.87 1.22 -11.33
C ILE A 526 31.10 -0.09 -11.45
N ASN A 527 30.91 -0.79 -10.33
CA ASN A 527 30.36 -2.15 -10.32
C ASN A 527 28.86 -2.24 -10.62
N LYS A 528 28.12 -1.13 -10.47
CA LYS A 528 26.67 -1.02 -10.72
C LYS A 528 26.27 0.43 -10.99
N ASP A 529 25.04 0.61 -11.47
CA ASP A 529 24.37 1.91 -11.63
C ASP A 529 25.17 2.91 -12.48
N TYR A 530 25.67 2.46 -13.65
CA TYR A 530 26.60 3.18 -14.54
C TYR A 530 26.15 4.58 -15.01
N PHE A 531 24.86 4.90 -14.93
CA PHE A 531 24.30 6.23 -15.18
C PHE A 531 23.65 6.76 -13.90
N LEU A 532 24.13 7.90 -13.39
CA LEU A 532 23.66 8.49 -12.14
C LEU A 532 23.10 9.91 -12.36
N PRO A 533 22.02 10.32 -11.64
CA PRO A 533 21.45 11.66 -11.72
C PRO A 533 22.15 12.67 -10.78
N PHE A 534 23.29 12.30 -10.19
CA PHE A 534 24.15 13.11 -9.32
C PHE A 534 25.62 12.74 -9.54
N LYS A 535 26.52 13.67 -9.23
CA LYS A 535 27.97 13.45 -9.35
C LYS A 535 28.53 12.66 -8.15
N LEU A 536 29.37 11.67 -8.43
CA LEU A 536 30.11 10.94 -7.40
C LEU A 536 31.28 11.76 -6.84
N THR A 537 31.41 11.74 -5.51
CA THR A 537 32.58 12.26 -4.77
C THR A 537 33.81 11.41 -5.10
N ASN A 538 34.95 12.07 -5.33
CA ASN A 538 36.26 11.45 -5.60
C ASN A 538 36.33 10.49 -6.81
N LYS A 539 35.34 10.50 -7.71
CA LYS A 539 35.38 9.80 -9.01
C LYS A 539 35.08 10.77 -10.15
N MET A 540 35.88 10.74 -11.20
CA MET A 540 35.56 11.45 -12.44
C MET A 540 34.60 10.63 -13.29
N GLU A 541 33.62 11.32 -13.84
CA GLU A 541 32.71 10.85 -14.88
C GLU A 541 33.42 10.78 -16.23
N GLU A 542 32.98 9.86 -17.09
CA GLU A 542 33.44 9.72 -18.47
C GLU A 542 32.76 10.75 -19.39
N SER A 543 31.48 11.01 -19.15
CA SER A 543 30.71 12.06 -19.83
C SER A 543 29.51 12.52 -19.00
N VAL A 544 28.98 13.71 -19.35
CA VAL A 544 27.77 14.31 -18.76
C VAL A 544 26.83 14.72 -19.88
N SER A 545 25.54 14.42 -19.74
CA SER A 545 24.46 14.96 -20.59
C SER A 545 23.44 15.71 -19.75
N GLY A 546 22.66 16.61 -20.38
CA GLY A 546 21.62 17.42 -19.72
C GLY A 546 22.12 18.65 -18.95
N TYR A 547 21.18 19.41 -18.39
CA TYR A 547 21.42 20.73 -17.78
C TYR A 547 20.78 20.91 -16.40
N VAL A 548 19.61 20.30 -16.14
CA VAL A 548 18.88 20.46 -14.88
C VAL A 548 19.52 19.63 -13.77
N ASP A 549 19.98 20.28 -12.70
CA ASP A 549 20.61 19.58 -11.57
C ASP A 549 19.59 18.93 -10.65
N ARG A 550 19.73 17.62 -10.45
CA ARG A 550 18.83 16.79 -9.64
C ARG A 550 19.44 16.34 -8.32
N THR A 551 20.59 16.91 -7.95
CA THR A 551 21.24 16.65 -6.65
C THR A 551 20.31 17.09 -5.50
N PRO A 552 20.06 16.26 -4.47
CA PRO A 552 19.24 16.63 -3.32
C PRO A 552 19.90 17.68 -2.41
N ASN A 553 19.10 18.45 -1.68
CA ASN A 553 19.57 19.34 -0.61
C ASN A 553 18.48 19.55 0.47
N ASN A 554 18.81 20.29 1.53
CA ASN A 554 17.95 20.48 2.71
C ASN A 554 16.68 21.32 2.49
N LYS A 555 16.47 21.90 1.30
CA LYS A 555 15.19 22.54 0.94
C LYS A 555 14.05 21.54 0.80
N SER A 556 14.36 20.25 0.71
CA SER A 556 13.39 19.17 0.59
C SER A 556 12.52 18.94 1.84
N LEU A 557 12.94 19.43 3.01
CA LEU A 557 12.24 19.29 4.30
C LEU A 557 11.03 20.24 4.42
N LEU A 558 10.34 20.49 3.31
CA LEU A 558 9.29 21.49 3.14
C LEU A 558 7.91 20.91 3.51
N GLY A 559 7.11 21.68 4.25
CA GLY A 559 5.75 21.30 4.65
C GLY A 559 5.68 20.11 5.62
N LEU A 560 6.77 19.82 6.34
CA LEU A 560 6.79 18.79 7.38
C LEU A 560 6.13 19.27 8.68
N LEU A 561 5.32 18.40 9.29
CA LEU A 561 4.66 18.62 10.58
C LEU A 561 5.73 18.65 11.69
N ASN A 562 5.97 19.82 12.28
CA ASN A 562 7.00 20.01 13.32
C ASN A 562 6.46 19.96 14.75
N LYS A 563 5.15 20.18 14.96
CA LYS A 563 4.54 20.14 16.30
C LYS A 563 3.06 19.79 16.25
N ILE A 564 2.66 18.86 17.11
CA ILE A 564 1.28 18.57 17.49
C ILE A 564 1.06 19.11 18.90
N ILE A 565 0.07 19.97 19.10
CA ILE A 565 -0.49 20.27 20.43
C ILE A 565 -1.72 19.39 20.60
N TYR A 566 -1.81 18.69 21.72
CA TYR A 566 -2.93 17.81 22.06
C TYR A 566 -4.05 18.58 22.77
N PRO A 567 -5.29 18.06 22.78
CA PRO A 567 -6.42 18.66 23.50
C PRO A 567 -6.16 18.90 25.00
N THR A 568 -5.15 18.23 25.58
CA THR A 568 -4.69 18.33 26.97
C THR A 568 -3.64 19.44 27.20
N GLY A 569 -3.36 20.29 26.21
CA GLY A 569 -2.35 21.36 26.26
C GLY A 569 -0.90 20.89 26.06
N GLY A 570 -0.57 19.65 26.42
CA GLY A 570 0.72 19.02 26.13
C GLY A 570 1.00 18.90 24.63
N SER A 571 2.25 18.68 24.24
CA SER A 571 2.65 18.71 22.82
C SER A 571 3.77 17.76 22.45
N LEU A 572 3.69 17.15 21.26
CA LEU A 572 4.80 16.43 20.61
C LEU A 572 5.49 17.36 19.60
N ASN A 573 6.77 17.63 19.82
CA ASN A 573 7.64 18.30 18.85
C ASN A 573 8.42 17.25 18.03
N LEU A 574 8.58 17.52 16.74
CA LEU A 574 9.25 16.71 15.73
C LEU A 574 10.40 17.51 15.12
N THR A 575 11.62 16.97 15.14
CA THR A 575 12.76 17.49 14.39
C THR A 575 13.15 16.49 13.32
N TYR A 576 13.43 16.99 12.12
CA TYR A 576 13.83 16.19 10.97
C TYR A 576 15.23 16.56 10.50
N GLU A 577 15.87 15.60 9.86
CA GLU A 577 16.98 15.85 8.94
C GLU A 577 16.72 15.11 7.63
N ASN A 578 17.52 15.40 6.61
CA ASN A 578 17.52 14.63 5.38
C ASN A 578 17.98 13.19 5.63
N ASP A 579 17.39 12.27 4.89
CA ASP A 579 17.96 10.95 4.69
C ASP A 579 19.36 11.04 4.07
N LYS A 580 20.19 10.04 4.41
CA LYS A 580 21.54 9.86 3.88
C LYS A 580 21.80 8.41 3.57
N PHE A 581 22.66 8.15 2.58
CA PHE A 581 23.08 6.81 2.21
C PHE A 581 24.56 6.76 1.86
N LEU A 582 25.18 5.59 2.07
CA LEU A 582 26.55 5.31 1.69
C LEU A 582 26.57 4.68 0.28
N TYR A 583 27.35 5.23 -0.63
CA TYR A 583 27.51 4.73 -2.00
C TYR A 583 28.97 4.84 -2.45
N GLU A 584 29.56 3.76 -2.98
CA GLU A 584 30.97 3.71 -3.40
C GLU A 584 31.96 4.28 -2.35
N GLY A 585 31.66 4.07 -1.06
CA GLY A 585 32.47 4.53 0.08
C GLY A 585 32.26 5.98 0.53
N SER A 586 31.41 6.75 -0.13
CA SER A 586 31.09 8.15 0.23
C SER A 586 29.64 8.32 0.69
N GLU A 587 29.39 9.30 1.55
CA GLU A 587 28.05 9.65 2.03
C GLU A 587 27.36 10.64 1.08
N TYR A 588 26.09 10.39 0.74
CA TYR A 588 25.24 11.25 -0.09
C TYR A 588 23.91 11.53 0.60
N LEU A 589 23.31 12.68 0.26
CA LEU A 589 22.01 13.13 0.75
C LEU A 589 20.86 12.59 -0.12
N LEU A 590 19.67 12.44 0.45
CA LEU A 590 18.40 12.28 -0.27
C LEU A 590 17.43 13.39 0.10
N GLY A 591 16.46 13.69 -0.77
CA GLY A 591 15.42 14.68 -0.48
C GLY A 591 14.39 14.21 0.55
N SER A 592 14.22 12.91 0.75
CA SER A 592 13.36 12.36 1.79
C SER A 592 13.88 12.68 3.19
N ALA A 593 12.98 12.68 4.17
CA ALA A 593 13.24 13.09 5.55
C ALA A 593 13.27 11.90 6.52
N ARG A 594 14.05 12.02 7.59
CA ARG A 594 14.03 11.13 8.76
C ARG A 594 13.90 11.94 10.05
N VAL A 595 13.30 11.34 11.08
CA VAL A 595 13.11 12.01 12.37
C VAL A 595 14.39 11.93 13.20
N SER A 596 15.04 13.06 13.47
CA SER A 596 16.25 13.13 14.30
C SER A 596 15.94 13.32 15.79
N LYS A 597 14.79 13.91 16.13
CA LYS A 597 14.33 14.06 17.52
C LYS A 597 12.81 14.07 17.65
N LEU A 598 12.32 13.32 18.65
CA LEU A 598 10.97 13.40 19.22
C LEU A 598 11.05 14.01 20.61
N GLU A 599 10.13 14.91 20.95
CA GLU A 599 10.08 15.56 22.27
C GLU A 599 8.62 15.76 22.71
N LEU A 600 8.16 14.94 23.65
CA LEU A 600 6.84 15.05 24.27
C LEU A 600 6.92 15.94 25.51
N LYS A 601 6.03 16.93 25.59
CA LYS A 601 5.92 17.93 26.66
C LYS A 601 4.55 17.92 27.33
N ASP A 602 4.53 18.19 28.62
CA ASP A 602 3.33 18.57 29.39
C ASP A 602 2.85 19.99 28.98
N SER A 603 1.66 20.40 29.42
CA SER A 603 1.06 21.69 29.02
C SER A 603 1.85 22.92 29.50
N ASP A 604 2.66 22.80 30.55
CA ASP A 604 3.59 23.85 31.00
C ASP A 604 4.92 23.90 30.22
N GLY A 605 5.12 22.99 29.26
CA GLY A 605 6.34 22.88 28.47
C GLY A 605 7.42 21.95 29.05
N THR A 606 7.19 21.32 30.21
CA THR A 606 8.10 20.32 30.79
C THR A 606 8.25 19.10 29.88
N THR A 607 9.48 18.77 29.48
CA THR A 607 9.76 17.58 28.65
C THR A 607 9.54 16.29 29.45
N LEU A 608 8.44 15.59 29.14
CA LEU A 608 8.10 14.27 29.71
C LEU A 608 8.92 13.14 29.08
N LYS A 609 9.29 13.27 27.79
CA LYS A 609 10.06 12.28 27.05
C LYS A 609 10.82 12.95 25.91
N GLN A 610 12.12 12.73 25.81
CA GLN A 610 12.91 13.10 24.63
C GLN A 610 13.64 11.87 24.09
N GLU A 611 13.49 11.63 22.79
CA GLU A 611 14.14 10.55 22.05
C GLU A 611 14.90 11.17 20.89
N ASN A 612 16.21 10.90 20.80
CA ASN A 612 17.08 11.40 19.75
C ASN A 612 17.57 10.21 18.92
N TYR A 613 17.69 10.38 17.61
CA TYR A 613 17.92 9.30 16.66
C TYR A 613 19.21 9.55 15.86
N GLU A 614 20.10 8.56 15.83
CA GLU A 614 21.36 8.59 15.08
C GLU A 614 21.39 7.44 14.07
N TYR A 615 21.60 7.79 12.79
CA TYR A 615 21.54 6.89 11.64
C TYR A 615 22.95 6.60 11.09
N LEU A 616 23.90 6.32 12.00
CA LEU A 616 25.33 6.15 11.71
C LEU A 616 25.76 4.69 11.82
N GLY A 617 26.61 4.25 10.90
CA GLY A 617 27.34 2.98 10.96
C GLY A 617 28.58 3.07 11.85
N ASP A 618 29.29 1.94 12.00
CA ASP A 618 30.47 1.85 12.87
C ASP A 618 31.71 2.60 12.32
N ASN A 619 31.61 3.13 11.08
CA ASN A 619 32.59 4.03 10.46
C ASN A 619 32.30 5.53 10.71
N GLY A 620 31.23 5.87 11.43
CA GLY A 620 30.81 7.26 11.70
C GLY A 620 30.12 7.98 10.53
N LEU A 621 29.96 7.32 9.38
CA LEU A 621 29.13 7.78 8.26
C LEU A 621 27.73 7.15 8.36
N SER A 622 26.78 7.58 7.54
CA SER A 622 25.42 7.03 7.62
C SER A 622 25.36 5.52 7.34
N SER A 623 24.55 4.81 8.14
CA SER A 623 24.20 3.40 7.97
C SER A 623 23.20 3.14 6.82
N GLY A 624 22.76 4.21 6.15
CA GLY A 624 21.78 4.14 5.06
C GLY A 624 22.34 3.47 3.81
N GLN A 625 21.55 2.60 3.22
CA GLN A 625 21.77 1.99 1.92
C GLN A 625 20.55 2.27 1.05
N LEU A 626 20.74 2.48 -0.25
CA LEU A 626 19.68 2.67 -1.24
C LEU A 626 19.58 1.39 -2.10
N ASN A 627 18.36 0.92 -2.39
CA ASN A 627 18.11 -0.33 -3.13
C ASN A 627 18.87 -0.40 -4.46
N PHE A 628 18.44 0.40 -5.42
CA PHE A 628 19.06 0.58 -6.72
C PHE A 628 18.67 1.94 -7.28
N ILE A 629 19.48 2.45 -8.19
CA ILE A 629 19.16 3.62 -9.00
C ILE A 629 18.82 3.08 -10.38
N LYS A 630 17.55 3.20 -10.81
CA LYS A 630 17.20 2.92 -12.19
C LYS A 630 17.76 4.05 -13.07
N PRO A 631 18.45 3.76 -14.18
CA PRO A 631 18.67 4.78 -15.20
C PRO A 631 17.29 5.30 -15.67
N PRO A 632 17.11 6.62 -15.85
CA PRO A 632 15.81 7.16 -16.27
C PRO A 632 15.39 6.56 -17.62
N SER A 633 14.11 6.21 -17.74
CA SER A 633 13.55 5.54 -18.93
C SER A 633 13.74 6.32 -20.23
N SER A 634 13.90 7.65 -20.13
CA SER A 634 14.20 8.55 -21.24
C SER A 634 15.54 8.27 -21.94
N LEU A 635 16.46 7.51 -21.34
CA LEU A 635 17.70 7.07 -22.01
C LEU A 635 17.46 6.01 -23.09
N LEU A 636 16.29 5.35 -23.11
CA LEU A 636 15.96 4.26 -24.03
C LEU A 636 14.70 4.49 -24.89
N ARG A 637 13.90 5.53 -24.58
CA ARG A 637 12.72 5.92 -25.36
C ARG A 637 12.59 7.44 -25.34
N GLY A 638 12.33 8.04 -26.51
CA GLY A 638 12.15 9.49 -26.63
C GLY A 638 10.99 10.01 -25.76
N ASP A 639 11.30 11.04 -24.97
CA ASP A 639 10.38 11.96 -24.29
C ASP A 639 9.08 11.36 -23.70
N THR A 640 9.20 10.41 -22.77
CA THR A 640 8.07 10.01 -21.92
C THR A 640 8.10 10.70 -20.55
N ASP A 641 6.97 11.32 -20.19
CA ASP A 641 6.68 12.11 -18.98
C ASP A 641 7.78 13.05 -18.45
N GLY A 642 7.50 14.36 -18.47
CA GLY A 642 6.98 15.05 -17.27
C GLY A 642 7.80 15.03 -15.96
N GLY A 643 9.01 14.48 -15.95
CA GLY A 643 9.72 14.06 -14.74
C GLY A 643 9.16 12.82 -14.03
N PHE A 644 7.96 12.31 -14.37
CA PHE A 644 7.28 11.29 -13.53
C PHE A 644 8.02 9.95 -13.42
N PHE A 645 8.95 9.64 -14.33
CA PHE A 645 9.87 8.49 -14.23
C PHE A 645 11.13 8.74 -13.36
N TYR A 646 11.02 9.60 -12.33
CA TYR A 646 11.96 9.59 -11.20
C TYR A 646 12.08 8.19 -10.59
N ASN A 647 13.13 7.98 -9.78
CA ASN A 647 13.29 6.78 -8.95
C ASN A 647 12.31 6.80 -7.75
N ASN A 648 11.02 6.94 -8.04
CA ASN A 648 9.97 7.23 -7.07
C ASN A 648 9.78 6.13 -6.01
N SER A 649 10.18 4.90 -6.35
CA SER A 649 10.16 3.70 -5.50
C SER A 649 11.51 3.34 -4.87
N SER A 650 12.55 4.17 -5.03
CA SER A 650 13.82 3.96 -4.33
C SER A 650 13.72 4.42 -2.88
N ILE A 651 14.00 3.51 -1.95
CA ILE A 651 13.84 3.70 -0.51
C ILE A 651 15.18 3.46 0.17
N VAL A 652 15.52 4.32 1.15
CA VAL A 652 16.68 4.13 2.00
C VAL A 652 16.36 3.23 3.18
N GLY A 653 17.23 2.25 3.42
CA GLY A 653 17.19 1.36 4.58
C GLY A 653 18.43 1.57 5.45
N TYR A 654 18.26 1.69 6.76
CA TYR A 654 19.33 1.91 7.72
C TYR A 654 19.78 0.60 8.37
N SER A 655 21.02 0.18 8.14
CA SER A 655 21.55 -1.05 8.76
C SER A 655 21.77 -0.94 10.28
N LYS A 656 21.76 0.29 10.82
CA LYS A 656 21.92 0.61 12.24
C LYS A 656 21.20 1.93 12.57
N VAL A 657 20.39 1.93 13.62
CA VAL A 657 19.73 3.12 14.18
C VAL A 657 19.94 3.13 15.69
N THR A 658 20.49 4.21 16.23
CA THR A 658 20.70 4.37 17.67
C THR A 658 19.69 5.37 18.22
N LYS A 659 18.90 4.95 19.21
CA LYS A 659 17.83 5.73 19.83
C LYS A 659 18.19 6.08 21.27
N LYS A 660 18.56 7.33 21.52
CA LYS A 660 18.96 7.84 22.84
C LYS A 660 17.79 8.51 23.56
N ILE A 661 17.41 7.96 24.71
CA ILE A 661 16.31 8.42 25.56
C ILE A 661 16.89 9.17 26.75
N ASN A 662 16.54 10.45 26.90
CA ASN A 662 17.08 11.31 27.95
C ASN A 662 16.74 10.77 29.36
N GLY A 663 17.72 10.67 30.26
CA GLY A 663 17.53 10.10 31.61
C GLY A 663 17.35 8.58 31.65
N LYS A 664 17.60 7.86 30.54
CA LYS A 664 17.41 6.39 30.44
C LYS A 664 18.49 5.64 29.65
N GLY A 665 19.37 6.33 28.92
CA GLY A 665 20.42 5.70 28.10
C GLY A 665 20.03 5.59 26.62
N MET A 666 20.43 4.51 25.95
CA MET A 666 20.22 4.34 24.51
C MET A 666 20.09 2.88 24.05
N VAL A 667 19.39 2.68 22.94
CA VAL A 667 19.22 1.39 22.26
C VAL A 667 19.74 1.48 20.83
N ALA A 668 20.75 0.70 20.48
CA ALA A 668 21.25 0.56 19.11
C ALA A 668 20.62 -0.68 18.45
N SER A 669 19.73 -0.47 17.48
CA SER A 669 19.10 -1.53 16.69
C SER A 669 19.80 -1.67 15.34
N PHE A 670 20.14 -2.89 14.96
CA PHE A 670 20.81 -3.25 13.71
C PHE A 670 19.86 -4.08 12.86
N PHE A 671 19.82 -3.85 11.55
CA PHE A 671 18.76 -4.36 10.66
C PHE A 671 19.32 -5.08 9.43
N THR A 672 18.55 -6.05 8.92
CA THR A 672 18.75 -6.61 7.58
C THR A 672 18.53 -5.52 6.52
N ASN A 673 19.47 -5.41 5.59
CA ASN A 673 19.47 -4.33 4.59
C ASN A 673 19.74 -4.89 3.17
N PHE A 674 19.83 -4.02 2.17
CA PHE A 674 20.11 -4.39 0.78
C PHE A 674 21.40 -5.22 0.63
N SER A 675 22.44 -4.94 1.43
CA SER A 675 23.66 -5.76 1.48
C SER A 675 23.48 -7.18 2.02
N ASN A 676 22.39 -7.48 2.72
CA ASN A 676 22.06 -8.83 3.19
C ASN A 676 21.13 -9.55 2.20
N TYR A 677 20.16 -8.81 1.62
CA TYR A 677 19.20 -9.31 0.64
C TYR A 677 19.18 -8.33 -0.54
N ASN A 678 20.01 -8.59 -1.54
CA ASN A 678 20.01 -7.82 -2.79
C ASN A 678 18.72 -8.08 -3.58
N ASP A 679 18.34 -7.14 -4.44
CA ASP A 679 17.28 -7.37 -5.41
C ASP A 679 17.71 -8.36 -6.50
N VAL A 680 16.79 -9.18 -7.00
CA VAL A 680 17.06 -10.16 -8.07
C VAL A 680 16.62 -9.60 -9.42
N PHE A 681 17.57 -9.51 -10.36
CA PHE A 681 17.33 -9.08 -11.74
C PHE A 681 17.06 -10.28 -12.64
N GLU A 682 16.28 -10.07 -13.72
CA GLU A 682 16.03 -11.11 -14.71
C GLU A 682 17.31 -11.52 -15.46
N THR A 683 17.37 -12.76 -15.93
CA THR A 683 18.49 -13.26 -16.74
C THR A 683 18.03 -13.60 -18.16
N ILE A 684 18.78 -13.11 -19.15
CA ILE A 684 18.49 -13.35 -20.57
C ILE A 684 19.08 -14.70 -21.00
N SER A 685 18.28 -15.52 -21.68
CA SER A 685 18.70 -16.78 -22.30
C SER A 685 18.22 -16.88 -23.75
N PRO A 686 19.08 -17.19 -24.74
CA PRO A 686 20.54 -17.28 -24.64
C PRO A 686 21.18 -15.89 -24.40
N PRO A 687 22.42 -15.82 -23.89
CA PRO A 687 23.14 -14.56 -23.72
C PRO A 687 23.48 -13.92 -25.07
N VAL A 688 23.42 -12.58 -25.14
CA VAL A 688 23.73 -11.82 -26.37
C VAL A 688 25.26 -11.64 -26.52
N ASN A 689 25.76 -11.89 -27.74
CA ASN A 689 27.18 -11.92 -28.07
C ASN A 689 27.69 -10.69 -28.85
N THR A 690 26.82 -9.79 -29.32
CA THR A 690 27.23 -8.55 -30.00
C THR A 690 27.66 -7.49 -28.98
N VAL A 691 28.80 -6.82 -29.22
CA VAL A 691 29.40 -5.88 -28.24
C VAL A 691 28.45 -4.73 -27.89
N GLY A 692 27.78 -4.13 -28.90
CA GLY A 692 26.81 -3.05 -28.67
C GLY A 692 25.64 -3.47 -27.79
N THR A 693 24.95 -4.55 -28.15
CA THR A 693 23.79 -5.05 -27.38
C THR A 693 24.19 -5.60 -26.00
N SER A 694 25.38 -6.20 -25.88
CA SER A 694 25.94 -6.62 -24.59
C SER A 694 26.22 -5.42 -23.67
N ASN A 695 26.80 -4.34 -24.20
CA ASN A 695 26.98 -3.07 -23.50
C ASN A 695 25.62 -2.44 -23.12
N PHE A 696 24.64 -2.45 -24.01
CA PHE A 696 23.27 -1.97 -23.75
C PHE A 696 22.64 -2.70 -22.57
N ILE A 697 22.66 -4.04 -22.59
CA ILE A 697 22.18 -4.92 -21.51
C ILE A 697 22.91 -4.61 -20.20
N LYS A 698 24.25 -4.53 -20.23
CA LYS A 698 25.11 -4.23 -19.07
C LYS A 698 24.81 -2.86 -18.44
N TYR A 699 24.79 -1.79 -19.24
CA TYR A 699 24.75 -0.42 -18.75
C TYR A 699 23.34 0.04 -18.37
N PHE A 700 22.30 -0.41 -19.09
CA PHE A 700 20.91 -0.09 -18.78
C PHE A 700 20.21 -1.14 -17.91
N LYS A 701 20.87 -2.26 -17.60
CA LYS A 701 20.27 -3.44 -16.96
C LYS A 701 19.03 -3.92 -17.73
N PHE A 702 19.11 -3.99 -19.06
CA PHE A 702 17.96 -4.39 -19.88
C PHE A 702 17.90 -5.91 -20.06
N PRO A 703 16.72 -6.57 -19.95
CA PRO A 703 15.46 -6.03 -19.48
C PRO A 703 15.47 -5.83 -17.95
N SER A 704 14.89 -4.72 -17.51
CA SER A 704 14.49 -4.48 -16.12
C SER A 704 13.10 -3.83 -16.11
N SER A 705 12.19 -4.39 -16.89
CA SER A 705 10.75 -4.20 -16.72
C SER A 705 10.37 -4.60 -15.29
N TYR A 706 10.78 -5.81 -14.89
CA TYR A 706 10.64 -6.36 -13.54
C TYR A 706 11.99 -6.56 -12.85
N MET A 707 11.93 -6.61 -11.52
CA MET A 707 13.03 -6.90 -10.62
C MET A 707 12.40 -7.43 -9.32
N GLN A 708 12.77 -8.64 -8.89
CA GLN A 708 12.17 -9.20 -7.67
C GLN A 708 12.78 -8.50 -6.45
N SER A 709 12.00 -7.64 -5.81
CA SER A 709 12.42 -6.96 -4.57
C SER A 709 12.26 -7.87 -3.35
N MET A 710 13.30 -7.95 -2.53
CA MET A 710 13.38 -8.76 -1.31
C MET A 710 12.94 -8.00 -0.03
N ASP A 711 12.08 -6.98 -0.15
CA ASP A 711 11.76 -6.06 0.96
C ASP A 711 11.22 -6.72 2.23
N LEU A 712 10.45 -7.80 2.11
CA LEU A 712 9.94 -8.57 3.25
C LEU A 712 11.04 -9.27 4.09
N ASN A 713 12.26 -9.40 3.56
CA ASN A 713 13.44 -9.88 4.29
C ASN A 713 14.29 -8.74 4.88
N ARG A 714 14.04 -7.47 4.49
CA ARG A 714 14.74 -6.26 4.93
C ARG A 714 14.05 -5.65 6.15
N GLY A 715 14.73 -4.76 6.88
CA GLY A 715 14.21 -4.13 8.11
C GLY A 715 13.95 -5.07 9.29
N ARG A 716 14.35 -6.34 9.20
CA ARG A 716 14.28 -7.30 10.31
C ARG A 716 15.46 -7.05 11.24
N ILE A 717 15.23 -7.03 12.55
CA ILE A 717 16.28 -6.74 13.54
C ILE A 717 17.26 -7.92 13.57
N LEU A 718 18.55 -7.67 13.32
CA LEU A 718 19.64 -8.64 13.46
C LEU A 718 20.25 -8.63 14.86
N LYS A 719 20.32 -7.45 15.48
CA LYS A 719 20.93 -7.25 16.80
C LYS A 719 20.34 -6.01 17.47
N GLN A 720 20.17 -6.05 18.79
CA GLN A 720 19.93 -4.89 19.63
C GLN A 720 20.96 -4.83 20.76
N GLU A 721 21.46 -3.64 21.06
CA GLU A 721 22.38 -3.39 22.18
C GLU A 721 21.85 -2.21 23.01
N GLU A 722 21.59 -2.45 24.29
CA GLU A 722 21.05 -1.47 25.22
C GLU A 722 22.16 -0.98 26.15
N PHE A 723 22.22 0.33 26.37
CA PHE A 723 23.23 1.00 27.20
C PHE A 723 22.55 1.94 28.19
N ALA A 724 23.07 2.01 29.41
CA ALA A 724 22.69 2.98 30.42
C ALA A 724 23.23 4.38 30.08
N GLU A 725 22.85 5.38 30.87
CA GLU A 725 23.19 6.80 30.61
C GLU A 725 24.68 7.13 30.77
N ASP A 726 25.41 6.32 31.55
CA ASP A 726 26.87 6.35 31.70
C ASP A 726 27.62 5.70 30.50
N GLY A 727 26.90 5.07 29.57
CA GLY A 727 27.46 4.30 28.46
C GLY A 727 27.76 2.83 28.78
N THR A 728 27.48 2.35 29.99
CA THR A 728 27.63 0.93 30.34
C THR A 728 26.59 0.11 29.56
N ARG A 729 27.02 -0.92 28.82
CA ARG A 729 26.10 -1.83 28.12
C ARG A 729 25.31 -2.64 29.15
N VAL A 730 23.99 -2.55 29.10
CA VAL A 730 23.04 -3.27 29.98
C VAL A 730 22.65 -4.61 29.36
N SER A 731 22.35 -4.63 28.06
CA SER A 731 21.99 -5.86 27.36
C SER A 731 22.51 -5.91 25.92
N LYS A 732 22.55 -7.12 25.37
CA LYS A 732 22.76 -7.41 23.95
C LYS A 732 21.84 -8.56 23.54
N THR A 733 21.00 -8.34 22.54
CA THR A 733 20.13 -9.38 21.97
C THR A 733 20.48 -9.60 20.50
N ASP A 734 20.96 -10.80 20.14
CA ASP A 734 21.17 -11.21 18.76
C ASP A 734 19.94 -11.97 18.24
N PHE A 735 19.58 -11.77 16.97
CA PHE A 735 18.44 -12.39 16.29
C PHE A 735 18.94 -13.18 15.08
N LEU A 736 18.93 -14.51 15.18
CA LEU A 736 19.44 -15.42 14.16
C LEU A 736 18.26 -15.98 13.34
N TYR A 737 18.08 -15.48 12.13
CA TYR A 737 17.06 -15.96 11.19
C TYR A 737 17.56 -17.11 10.33
N TYR A 738 16.78 -18.18 10.24
CA TYR A 738 16.99 -19.30 9.32
C TYR A 738 15.98 -19.18 8.18
N ASP A 739 16.39 -18.49 7.11
CA ASP A 739 15.55 -18.22 5.94
C ASP A 739 15.44 -19.46 5.03
N TYR A 740 14.24 -19.69 4.47
CA TYR A 740 14.00 -20.77 3.50
C TYR A 740 13.40 -20.19 2.21
N SER A 741 14.22 -20.12 1.16
CA SER A 741 13.79 -19.71 -0.19
C SER A 741 13.17 -20.87 -0.95
N LEU A 742 11.85 -20.87 -1.08
CA LEU A 742 11.14 -21.81 -1.96
C LEU A 742 10.93 -21.16 -3.34
N PRO A 743 11.58 -21.61 -4.43
CA PRO A 743 11.29 -21.11 -5.77
C PRO A 743 9.88 -21.54 -6.19
N LEU A 744 9.03 -20.60 -6.58
CA LEU A 744 7.63 -20.87 -6.93
C LEU A 744 7.50 -21.48 -8.33
N ILE A 745 8.05 -20.79 -9.32
CA ILE A 745 8.00 -21.16 -10.74
C ILE A 745 9.20 -20.49 -11.45
N ASN A 746 9.85 -21.19 -12.37
CA ASN A 746 10.63 -20.55 -13.44
C ASN A 746 9.68 -20.31 -14.61
N THR A 747 9.26 -19.06 -14.81
CA THR A 747 8.47 -18.68 -15.99
C THR A 747 9.40 -18.07 -17.02
N THR A 748 9.78 -18.87 -18.02
CA THR A 748 10.53 -18.40 -19.19
C THR A 748 9.56 -17.78 -20.21
N LYS A 749 9.72 -16.50 -20.53
CA LYS A 749 8.92 -15.80 -21.56
C LYS A 749 9.83 -15.17 -22.62
N ASN A 750 9.36 -15.11 -23.87
CA ASN A 750 10.04 -14.40 -24.96
C ASN A 750 10.02 -12.89 -24.69
N LEU A 751 11.18 -12.25 -24.74
CA LEU A 751 11.34 -10.80 -24.58
C LEU A 751 11.34 -10.09 -25.94
N PHE A 752 12.24 -10.52 -26.82
CA PHE A 752 12.51 -9.92 -28.12
C PHE A 752 13.19 -10.94 -29.04
N GLU A 753 13.15 -10.67 -30.33
CA GLU A 753 13.79 -11.47 -31.36
C GLU A 753 14.93 -10.66 -31.99
N GLN A 754 16.16 -11.18 -31.96
CA GLN A 754 17.32 -10.56 -32.59
C GLN A 754 17.56 -11.15 -33.97
N MET A 755 17.60 -10.29 -34.98
CA MET A 755 18.03 -10.64 -36.34
C MET A 755 19.54 -10.39 -36.47
N PHE A 756 20.28 -11.29 -37.12
CA PHE A 756 21.67 -11.06 -37.53
C PHE A 756 22.01 -11.75 -38.85
N TYR A 757 23.02 -11.22 -39.54
CA TYR A 757 23.57 -11.79 -40.76
C TYR A 757 24.77 -12.71 -40.46
N SER A 758 24.81 -13.89 -41.07
CA SER A 758 25.99 -14.78 -41.03
C SER A 758 26.06 -15.65 -42.28
N ASN A 759 27.26 -15.84 -42.85
CA ASN A 759 27.50 -16.66 -44.04
C ASN A 759 26.54 -16.39 -45.24
N GLY A 760 26.08 -15.15 -45.39
CA GLY A 760 25.13 -14.75 -46.44
C GLY A 760 23.65 -15.05 -46.15
N ALA A 761 23.32 -15.63 -45.00
CA ALA A 761 21.96 -15.92 -44.57
C ALA A 761 21.52 -15.03 -43.38
N LEU A 762 20.20 -14.84 -43.27
CA LEU A 762 19.54 -14.20 -42.13
C LEU A 762 19.20 -15.25 -41.06
N TYR A 763 19.56 -14.95 -39.82
CA TYR A 763 19.23 -15.76 -38.65
C TYR A 763 18.44 -14.96 -37.63
N TRP A 764 17.52 -15.65 -36.94
CA TRP A 764 16.69 -15.11 -35.88
C TRP A 764 16.98 -15.86 -34.58
N VAL A 765 17.23 -15.15 -33.49
CA VAL A 765 17.34 -15.72 -32.14
C VAL A 765 16.31 -15.06 -31.24
N ASN A 766 15.42 -15.88 -30.70
CA ASN A 766 14.47 -15.45 -29.67
C ASN A 766 15.19 -15.43 -28.32
N HIS A 767 15.25 -14.25 -27.71
CA HIS A 767 15.79 -14.08 -26.36
C HIS A 767 14.64 -14.14 -25.34
N THR A 768 14.86 -14.89 -24.27
CA THR A 768 13.90 -15.12 -23.20
C THR A 768 14.39 -14.54 -21.89
N ALA A 769 13.49 -14.04 -21.06
CA ALA A 769 13.77 -13.81 -19.64
C ALA A 769 13.39 -15.07 -18.87
N ASN A 770 14.27 -15.48 -17.96
CA ASN A 770 13.86 -16.28 -16.81
C ASN A 770 13.48 -15.33 -15.67
N ASN A 771 12.18 -15.18 -15.42
CA ASN A 771 11.67 -14.53 -14.23
C ASN A 771 11.57 -15.58 -13.10
N HIS A 772 12.12 -15.25 -11.93
CA HIS A 772 12.10 -16.08 -10.73
C HIS A 772 11.21 -15.41 -9.68
N LEU A 773 10.13 -16.08 -9.29
CA LEU A 773 9.32 -15.71 -8.14
C LEU A 773 9.69 -16.63 -6.97
N VAL A 774 10.10 -16.05 -5.83
CA VAL A 774 10.43 -16.80 -4.61
C VAL A 774 9.32 -16.61 -3.58
N LYS A 775 8.83 -17.69 -2.97
CA LYS A 775 7.84 -17.62 -1.90
C LYS A 775 8.51 -17.11 -0.62
N TYR A 776 7.92 -16.07 -0.04
CA TYR A 776 8.25 -15.64 1.32
C TYR A 776 7.69 -16.65 2.36
N SER A 777 8.54 -17.07 3.29
CA SER A 777 8.17 -17.88 4.44
C SER A 777 8.66 -17.20 5.72
N LYS A 778 7.94 -17.37 6.85
CA LYS A 778 8.43 -16.89 8.14
C LYS A 778 9.57 -17.78 8.61
N SER A 779 10.76 -17.21 8.63
CA SER A 779 12.00 -17.83 9.07
C SER A 779 11.91 -18.27 10.53
N ASN A 780 12.44 -19.46 10.84
CA ASN A 780 12.73 -19.82 12.23
C ASN A 780 13.69 -18.77 12.82
N VAL A 781 13.51 -18.40 14.08
CA VAL A 781 14.38 -17.41 14.74
C VAL A 781 14.88 -17.92 16.09
N SER A 782 16.18 -17.74 16.33
CA SER A 782 16.80 -17.91 17.64
C SER A 782 17.24 -16.53 18.15
N ILE A 783 16.70 -16.15 19.30
CA ILE A 783 16.93 -14.87 19.98
C ILE A 783 17.85 -15.17 21.17
N LEU A 784 19.01 -14.52 21.23
CA LEU A 784 20.03 -14.74 22.27
C LEU A 784 20.25 -13.44 23.05
N THR A 785 19.78 -13.37 24.29
CA THR A 785 19.86 -12.15 25.13
C THR A 785 20.90 -12.33 26.24
N GLN A 786 21.92 -11.48 26.20
CA GLN A 786 22.96 -11.34 27.21
C GLN A 786 22.69 -10.09 28.05
N TYR A 787 22.59 -10.24 29.38
CA TYR A 787 22.53 -9.15 30.35
C TYR A 787 23.88 -8.99 31.04
N PHE A 788 24.32 -7.75 31.25
CA PHE A 788 25.60 -7.42 31.87
C PHE A 788 25.37 -6.67 33.18
N TYR A 789 25.99 -7.15 34.27
CA TYR A 789 25.83 -6.60 35.61
C TYR A 789 27.12 -5.93 36.12
N PRO A 790 27.04 -4.94 37.03
CA PRO A 790 28.21 -4.18 37.51
C PRO A 790 29.31 -5.03 38.18
N ASN A 791 28.98 -6.23 38.67
CA ASN A 791 29.92 -7.22 39.20
C ASN A 791 30.65 -8.03 38.10
N SER A 792 30.59 -7.61 36.84
CA SER A 792 31.08 -8.33 35.65
C SER A 792 30.40 -9.68 35.37
N GLN A 793 29.32 -10.01 36.09
CA GLN A 793 28.51 -11.17 35.77
C GLN A 793 27.75 -10.93 34.46
N THR A 794 27.79 -11.92 33.57
CA THR A 794 26.96 -11.95 32.36
C THR A 794 25.94 -13.06 32.49
N ILE A 795 24.67 -12.78 32.21
CA ILE A 795 23.59 -13.77 32.19
C ILE A 795 23.13 -13.95 30.74
N LEU A 796 23.15 -15.18 30.24
CA LEU A 796 22.63 -15.53 28.92
C LEU A 796 21.27 -16.23 29.09
N ASN A 797 20.24 -15.68 28.45
CA ASN A 797 18.98 -16.36 28.16
C ASN A 797 18.88 -16.58 26.64
N SER A 798 18.16 -17.62 26.21
CA SER A 798 17.77 -17.78 24.81
C SER A 798 16.27 -18.01 24.66
N LYS A 799 15.72 -17.60 23.52
CA LYS A 799 14.37 -17.92 23.09
C LYS A 799 14.38 -18.36 21.62
N SER A 800 13.85 -19.53 21.32
CA SER A 800 13.61 -19.99 19.95
C SER A 800 12.15 -19.83 19.57
N ILE A 801 11.88 -19.58 18.29
CA ILE A 801 10.55 -19.64 17.70
C ILE A 801 10.67 -20.41 16.37
N THR A 802 9.96 -21.53 16.30
CA THR A 802 9.87 -22.40 15.12
C THR A 802 8.55 -22.13 14.42
N TYR A 803 8.57 -21.92 13.11
CA TYR A 803 7.39 -21.72 12.28
C TYR A 803 7.08 -22.96 11.43
N ASP A 804 5.81 -23.16 11.12
CA ASP A 804 5.42 -23.97 9.97
C ASP A 804 5.68 -23.14 8.70
N LEU A 805 6.66 -23.55 7.89
CA LEU A 805 7.11 -22.85 6.67
C LEU A 805 6.07 -22.87 5.54
N GLU A 806 5.14 -23.82 5.57
CA GLU A 806 4.00 -23.79 4.66
C GLU A 806 2.96 -22.78 5.11
N LYS A 807 2.63 -22.72 6.41
CA LYS A 807 1.50 -21.94 6.98
C LYS A 807 1.85 -20.56 7.56
N ASN A 808 3.13 -20.23 7.77
CA ASN A 808 3.59 -18.97 8.38
C ASN A 808 3.02 -18.69 9.80
N ILE A 809 2.85 -19.75 10.59
CA ILE A 809 2.37 -19.73 12.00
C ILE A 809 3.40 -20.36 12.95
N ILE A 810 3.33 -20.09 14.25
CA ILE A 810 4.29 -20.57 15.25
C ILE A 810 3.98 -22.02 15.65
N LYS A 811 4.86 -22.96 15.30
CA LYS A 811 4.72 -24.38 15.67
C LYS A 811 5.22 -24.67 17.09
N SER A 812 6.33 -24.05 17.51
CA SER A 812 6.77 -24.08 18.90
C SER A 812 7.59 -22.84 19.28
N SER A 813 7.69 -22.57 20.58
CA SER A 813 8.64 -21.61 21.13
C SER A 813 9.33 -22.17 22.37
N GLY A 814 10.65 -22.22 22.35
CA GLY A 814 11.47 -22.59 23.51
C GLY A 814 12.04 -21.36 24.21
N VAL A 815 12.30 -21.49 25.51
CA VAL A 815 13.12 -20.57 26.30
C VAL A 815 14.12 -21.39 27.10
N ILE A 816 15.39 -20.97 27.12
CA ILE A 816 16.41 -21.48 28.02
C ILE A 816 16.85 -20.33 28.92
N SER A 817 16.67 -20.48 30.23
CA SER A 817 17.10 -19.48 31.22
C SER A 817 18.53 -19.73 31.71
N ALA A 818 19.07 -18.73 32.42
CA ALA A 818 20.42 -18.70 32.99
C ALA A 818 20.87 -19.97 33.74
N ASP A 819 19.94 -20.66 34.37
CA ASP A 819 20.08 -21.90 35.14
C ASP A 819 19.98 -23.18 34.29
N GLN A 820 20.01 -23.04 32.95
CA GLN A 820 19.83 -24.10 31.95
C GLN A 820 18.47 -24.81 32.01
N VAL A 821 17.49 -24.24 32.72
CA VAL A 821 16.10 -24.71 32.66
C VAL A 821 15.55 -24.43 31.26
N VAL A 822 14.95 -25.47 30.66
CA VAL A 822 14.35 -25.43 29.33
C VAL A 822 12.83 -25.48 29.46
N SER A 823 12.13 -24.43 29.07
CA SER A 823 10.68 -24.46 28.89
C SER A 823 10.33 -24.41 27.41
N GLU A 824 9.52 -25.34 26.90
CA GLU A 824 9.04 -25.34 25.51
C GLU A 824 7.52 -25.34 25.48
N THR A 825 6.93 -24.44 24.69
CA THR A 825 5.51 -24.48 24.34
C THR A 825 5.35 -24.96 22.90
N LYS A 826 4.53 -26.00 22.68
CA LYS A 826 4.12 -26.50 21.36
C LYS A 826 2.67 -26.12 21.09
N TYR A 827 2.41 -25.70 19.86
CA TYR A 827 1.08 -25.32 19.38
C TYR A 827 0.69 -26.27 18.26
N TYR A 828 -0.49 -26.89 18.39
CA TYR A 828 -1.05 -27.75 17.35
C TYR A 828 -2.31 -27.16 16.78
N TYR A 829 -2.45 -27.24 15.45
CA TYR A 829 -3.43 -26.49 14.68
C TYR A 829 -4.44 -27.41 13.98
N PRO A 830 -5.65 -26.90 13.62
CA PRO A 830 -6.73 -27.75 13.09
C PRO A 830 -6.37 -28.63 11.88
N TYR A 831 -5.44 -28.18 11.02
CA TYR A 831 -5.00 -28.95 9.84
C TYR A 831 -4.09 -30.16 10.17
N GLU A 832 -3.50 -30.22 11.37
CA GLU A 832 -2.71 -31.37 11.83
C GLU A 832 -3.61 -32.53 12.29
N PHE A 833 -4.93 -32.32 12.35
CA PHE A 833 -5.94 -33.30 12.75
C PHE A 833 -6.96 -33.59 11.63
N PRO A 834 -6.54 -34.01 10.42
CA PRO A 834 -7.43 -34.15 9.25
C PRO A 834 -8.56 -35.17 9.42
N ASN A 835 -8.47 -36.07 10.39
CA ASN A 835 -9.51 -37.05 10.73
C ASN A 835 -10.57 -36.52 11.73
N ASN A 836 -10.42 -35.30 12.24
CA ASN A 836 -11.37 -34.67 13.16
C ASN A 836 -12.26 -33.67 12.40
N THR A 837 -13.50 -34.06 12.10
CA THR A 837 -14.45 -33.28 11.29
C THR A 837 -14.70 -31.85 11.83
N SER A 838 -14.70 -31.65 13.15
CA SER A 838 -14.86 -30.31 13.74
C SER A 838 -13.66 -29.41 13.44
N LEU A 839 -12.44 -29.96 13.52
CA LEU A 839 -11.20 -29.23 13.23
C LEU A 839 -11.03 -29.00 11.71
N VAL A 840 -11.50 -29.93 10.88
CA VAL A 840 -11.60 -29.72 9.42
C VAL A 840 -12.54 -28.55 9.08
N ASN A 841 -13.64 -28.35 9.82
CA ASN A 841 -14.54 -27.18 9.65
C ASN A 841 -13.89 -25.85 10.09
N LEU A 842 -13.03 -25.85 11.12
CA LEU A 842 -12.22 -24.67 11.45
C LEU A 842 -11.23 -24.34 10.32
N TYR A 843 -10.51 -25.35 9.82
CA TYR A 843 -9.50 -25.16 8.78
C TYR A 843 -10.10 -24.76 7.42
N SER A 844 -11.27 -25.30 7.05
CA SER A 844 -11.96 -24.92 5.81
C SER A 844 -12.48 -23.47 5.82
N ARG A 845 -12.82 -22.94 7.00
CA ARG A 845 -13.08 -21.50 7.23
C ARG A 845 -11.82 -20.70 7.59
N ASN A 846 -10.64 -21.27 7.39
CA ASN A 846 -9.34 -20.62 7.58
C ASN A 846 -9.10 -20.06 9.00
N ILE A 847 -9.67 -20.70 10.02
CA ILE A 847 -9.49 -20.35 11.43
C ILE A 847 -8.24 -21.08 11.97
N ILE A 848 -7.07 -20.47 11.78
CA ILE A 848 -5.75 -21.07 12.05
C ILE A 848 -5.23 -20.63 13.43
N LYS A 849 -6.01 -20.91 14.49
CA LYS A 849 -5.63 -20.72 15.90
C LYS A 849 -5.23 -22.05 16.56
N PRO A 850 -4.32 -22.07 17.55
CA PRO A 850 -3.97 -23.30 18.26
C PRO A 850 -5.20 -23.95 18.91
N VAL A 851 -5.35 -25.26 18.75
CA VAL A 851 -6.42 -26.05 19.38
C VAL A 851 -5.90 -27.04 20.42
N VAL A 852 -4.61 -27.39 20.36
CA VAL A 852 -3.88 -27.96 21.50
C VAL A 852 -2.70 -27.06 21.83
N THR A 853 -2.39 -26.91 23.11
CA THR A 853 -1.17 -26.27 23.58
C THR A 853 -0.54 -27.12 24.68
N GLU A 854 0.73 -27.50 24.47
CA GLU A 854 1.51 -28.33 25.38
C GLU A 854 2.72 -27.55 25.89
N ASN A 855 2.87 -27.49 27.21
CA ASN A 855 4.03 -26.88 27.87
C ASN A 855 4.91 -27.97 28.48
N TYR A 856 6.19 -27.91 28.19
CA TYR A 856 7.23 -28.80 28.67
C TYR A 856 8.20 -28.03 29.58
N TYR A 857 8.75 -28.71 30.59
CA TYR A 857 9.78 -28.21 31.49
C TYR A 857 10.87 -29.29 31.63
N ASN A 858 12.10 -28.97 31.21
CA ASN A 858 13.22 -29.90 31.07
C ASN A 858 12.80 -31.18 30.33
N ASN A 859 12.16 -31.01 29.17
CA ASN A 859 11.56 -32.05 28.30
C ASN A 859 10.40 -32.87 28.90
N ASN A 860 9.98 -32.65 30.15
CA ASN A 860 8.80 -33.29 30.74
C ASN A 860 7.55 -32.46 30.45
N LEU A 861 6.45 -33.08 30.01
CA LEU A 861 5.17 -32.39 29.84
C LEU A 861 4.63 -31.95 31.22
N VAL A 862 4.40 -30.65 31.42
CA VAL A 862 3.89 -30.07 32.69
C VAL A 862 2.48 -29.49 32.57
N SER A 863 2.00 -29.21 31.35
CA SER A 863 0.57 -28.99 31.12
C SER A 863 0.20 -29.29 29.66
N LYS A 864 -0.93 -29.95 29.45
CA LYS A 864 -1.66 -29.95 28.17
C LYS A 864 -3.00 -29.24 28.34
N LYS A 865 -3.31 -28.32 27.42
CA LYS A 865 -4.65 -27.73 27.23
C LYS A 865 -5.16 -28.07 25.84
N GLU A 866 -6.45 -28.35 25.72
CA GLU A 866 -7.11 -28.67 24.45
C GLU A 866 -8.46 -27.96 24.35
N ILE A 867 -8.76 -27.37 23.20
CA ILE A 867 -10.03 -26.67 22.93
C ILE A 867 -10.87 -27.56 22.01
N ILE A 868 -12.02 -28.00 22.52
CA ILE A 868 -12.93 -28.91 21.81
C ILE A 868 -13.96 -28.09 21.03
N TYR A 869 -14.37 -28.61 19.87
CA TYR A 869 -15.37 -28.01 18.99
C TYR A 869 -16.37 -29.08 18.56
N THR A 870 -17.66 -28.76 18.54
CA THR A 870 -18.70 -29.62 17.96
C THR A 870 -18.76 -29.50 16.44
N ILE A 871 -19.35 -30.51 15.78
CA ILE A 871 -19.45 -30.56 14.33
C ILE A 871 -20.34 -29.40 13.83
N ASN A 872 -20.01 -28.84 12.66
CA ASN A 872 -20.67 -27.71 11.97
C ASN A 872 -20.54 -26.31 12.62
N THR A 873 -20.06 -26.17 13.86
CA THR A 873 -19.74 -24.87 14.47
C THR A 873 -18.24 -24.53 14.42
N VAL A 874 -17.92 -23.27 14.68
CA VAL A 874 -16.54 -22.77 14.88
C VAL A 874 -16.33 -22.15 16.27
N LEU A 875 -17.37 -22.19 17.11
CA LEU A 875 -17.34 -21.81 18.52
C LEU A 875 -16.89 -23.02 19.35
N PRO A 876 -16.08 -22.83 20.40
CA PRO A 876 -15.61 -23.93 21.23
C PRO A 876 -16.77 -24.51 22.07
N SER A 877 -16.79 -25.82 22.27
CA SER A 877 -17.73 -26.50 23.16
C SER A 877 -17.15 -26.78 24.55
N SER A 878 -15.83 -26.89 24.69
CA SER A 878 -15.17 -26.93 26.00
C SER A 878 -13.66 -26.62 25.91
N ILE A 879 -13.05 -26.34 27.07
CA ILE A 879 -11.59 -26.31 27.25
C ILE A 879 -11.21 -27.37 28.27
N LEU A 880 -10.37 -28.31 27.86
CA LEU A 880 -9.87 -29.41 28.69
C LEU A 880 -8.47 -29.14 29.22
N SER A 881 -8.19 -29.58 30.45
CA SER A 881 -6.84 -29.78 30.98
C SER A 881 -6.61 -31.24 31.35
N TYR A 882 -5.39 -31.74 31.13
CA TYR A 882 -5.04 -33.13 31.39
C TYR A 882 -4.28 -33.28 32.71
N ASN A 883 -4.51 -34.39 33.42
CA ASN A 883 -3.75 -34.70 34.62
C ASN A 883 -2.34 -35.23 34.22
N MET A 884 -1.27 -34.59 34.68
CA MET A 884 0.10 -34.98 34.33
C MET A 884 0.56 -36.29 35.00
N GLN A 885 -0.09 -36.72 36.09
CA GLN A 885 0.14 -38.04 36.71
C GLN A 885 -0.61 -39.18 35.99
N ASN A 886 -1.68 -38.85 35.26
CA ASN A 886 -2.42 -39.80 34.43
C ASN A 886 -3.01 -39.08 33.21
N PRO A 887 -2.26 -38.98 32.09
CA PRO A 887 -2.69 -38.26 30.89
C PRO A 887 -3.95 -38.79 30.19
N SER A 888 -4.48 -39.95 30.60
CA SER A 888 -5.79 -40.44 30.15
C SER A 888 -6.97 -39.72 30.82
N ILE A 889 -6.72 -38.95 31.89
CA ILE A 889 -7.74 -38.18 32.61
C ILE A 889 -7.73 -36.72 32.12
N ALA A 890 -8.72 -36.37 31.30
CA ALA A 890 -9.06 -35.00 30.97
C ALA A 890 -10.09 -34.43 31.94
N ASN A 891 -9.97 -33.14 32.25
CA ASN A 891 -10.90 -32.37 33.08
C ASN A 891 -11.42 -31.21 32.22
N ALA A 892 -12.74 -30.99 32.16
CA ALA A 892 -13.26 -29.74 31.61
C ALA A 892 -13.01 -28.61 32.62
N GLU A 893 -12.26 -27.59 32.23
CA GLU A 893 -12.15 -26.35 33.01
C GLU A 893 -13.42 -25.50 32.84
N ILE A 894 -13.94 -25.49 31.61
CA ILE A 894 -15.21 -24.89 31.21
C ILE A 894 -15.81 -25.69 30.04
N THR A 895 -17.13 -25.88 30.07
CA THR A 895 -17.96 -26.33 28.96
C THR A 895 -18.84 -25.15 28.54
N TYR A 896 -18.91 -24.86 27.25
CA TYR A 896 -19.83 -23.87 26.68
C TYR A 896 -21.07 -24.63 26.21
N ASP A 897 -22.12 -24.60 27.02
CA ASP A 897 -23.28 -25.49 26.86
C ASP A 897 -24.20 -25.01 25.74
N GLN A 898 -24.38 -23.68 25.60
CA GLN A 898 -25.28 -23.05 24.63
C GLN A 898 -24.78 -21.68 24.16
N TYR A 899 -25.08 -21.34 22.91
CA TYR A 899 -24.76 -20.07 22.24
C TYR A 899 -26.01 -19.48 21.56
N ASP A 900 -26.02 -18.18 21.34
CA ASP A 900 -27.03 -17.50 20.51
C ASP A 900 -26.60 -17.42 19.03
N ASN A 901 -27.46 -16.84 18.19
CA ASN A 901 -27.19 -16.65 16.76
C ASN A 901 -26.14 -15.57 16.45
N PHE A 902 -25.65 -14.83 17.45
CA PHE A 902 -24.56 -13.85 17.34
C PHE A 902 -23.20 -14.44 17.75
N GLY A 903 -23.19 -15.65 18.31
CA GLY A 903 -21.99 -16.32 18.82
C GLY A 903 -21.69 -15.98 20.28
N ASN A 904 -22.59 -15.27 20.96
CA ASN A 904 -22.53 -15.04 22.39
C ASN A 904 -22.84 -16.34 23.14
N PHE A 905 -22.14 -16.64 24.22
CA PHE A 905 -22.50 -17.78 25.07
C PHE A 905 -23.73 -17.42 25.93
N LEU A 906 -24.74 -18.29 25.89
CA LEU A 906 -25.95 -18.20 26.71
C LEU A 906 -25.82 -19.00 28.00
N GLN A 907 -25.07 -20.10 27.97
CA GLN A 907 -24.82 -20.92 29.16
C GLN A 907 -23.43 -21.54 29.09
N TYR A 908 -22.73 -21.55 30.23
CA TYR A 908 -21.50 -22.31 30.42
C TYR A 908 -21.51 -23.03 31.77
N THR A 909 -20.80 -24.15 31.86
CA THR A 909 -20.63 -24.92 33.10
C THR A 909 -19.14 -25.00 33.44
N THR A 910 -18.80 -24.63 34.67
CA THR A 910 -17.41 -24.65 35.17
C THR A 910 -16.99 -26.03 35.68
N LYS A 911 -15.68 -26.24 35.88
CA LYS A 911 -15.08 -27.45 36.49
C LYS A 911 -15.72 -27.93 37.79
N SER A 912 -16.33 -27.04 38.58
CA SER A 912 -17.05 -27.38 39.81
C SER A 912 -18.47 -27.93 39.57
N GLY A 913 -18.89 -28.11 38.31
CA GLY A 913 -20.24 -28.53 37.93
C GLY A 913 -21.28 -27.41 38.00
N VAL A 914 -20.86 -26.16 38.24
CA VAL A 914 -21.78 -25.01 38.37
C VAL A 914 -22.05 -24.43 36.99
N SER A 915 -23.30 -24.58 36.52
CA SER A 915 -23.81 -23.87 35.35
C SER A 915 -24.03 -22.39 35.66
N THR A 916 -23.80 -21.53 34.68
CA THR A 916 -24.07 -20.08 34.72
C THR A 916 -24.72 -19.69 33.41
N THR A 917 -25.83 -18.95 33.50
CA THR A 917 -26.60 -18.46 32.36
C THR A 917 -26.37 -16.96 32.17
N ILE A 918 -26.19 -16.51 30.93
CA ILE A 918 -26.11 -15.09 30.53
C ILE A 918 -27.29 -14.77 29.62
N ILE A 919 -28.01 -13.69 29.92
CA ILE A 919 -29.05 -13.14 29.05
C ILE A 919 -28.50 -11.88 28.39
N TRP A 920 -28.62 -11.82 27.06
CA TRP A 920 -28.13 -10.73 26.23
C TRP A 920 -29.30 -9.86 25.77
N GLY A 921 -29.12 -8.55 25.87
CA GLY A 921 -30.07 -7.51 25.49
C GLY A 921 -29.42 -6.50 24.55
N TYR A 922 -30.03 -5.32 24.43
CA TYR A 922 -29.57 -4.25 23.52
C TYR A 922 -29.33 -4.78 22.09
N ASN A 923 -30.29 -5.56 21.56
CA ASN A 923 -30.20 -6.28 20.28
C ASN A 923 -29.03 -7.30 20.21
N ASN A 924 -28.86 -8.10 21.27
CA ASN A 924 -27.82 -9.13 21.44
C ASN A 924 -26.37 -8.58 21.49
N THR A 925 -26.18 -7.30 21.80
CA THR A 925 -24.85 -6.67 21.89
C THR A 925 -24.28 -6.65 23.30
N GLN A 926 -25.12 -6.60 24.35
CA GLN A 926 -24.67 -6.41 25.74
C GLN A 926 -25.35 -7.40 26.71
N PRO A 927 -24.62 -7.95 27.71
CA PRO A 927 -25.17 -8.91 28.67
C PRO A 927 -25.96 -8.21 29.79
N ILE A 928 -27.29 -8.33 29.77
CA ILE A 928 -28.18 -7.65 30.74
C ILE A 928 -28.43 -8.43 32.03
N ALA A 929 -28.18 -9.74 32.06
CA ALA A 929 -28.23 -10.55 33.28
C ALA A 929 -27.21 -11.69 33.30
N LYS A 930 -26.64 -11.97 34.48
CA LYS A 930 -25.83 -13.15 34.80
C LYS A 930 -26.50 -13.89 35.96
N ILE A 931 -26.82 -15.17 35.75
CA ILE A 931 -27.49 -16.04 36.73
C ILE A 931 -26.54 -17.20 37.06
N GLU A 932 -25.92 -17.16 38.24
CA GLU A 932 -25.00 -18.21 38.70
C GLU A 932 -25.77 -19.32 39.43
N GLY A 933 -25.52 -20.57 39.04
CA GLY A 933 -26.19 -21.77 39.55
C GLY A 933 -27.37 -22.26 38.69
N ALA A 934 -27.86 -21.46 37.74
CA ALA A 934 -28.97 -21.83 36.86
C ALA A 934 -28.51 -22.26 35.46
N LYS A 935 -29.26 -23.17 34.85
CA LYS A 935 -29.26 -23.42 33.40
C LYS A 935 -30.33 -22.58 32.72
N LEU A 936 -30.20 -22.36 31.41
CA LEU A 936 -31.20 -21.62 30.63
C LEU A 936 -32.57 -22.33 30.66
N SER A 937 -32.59 -23.66 30.77
CA SER A 937 -33.79 -24.49 30.96
C SER A 937 -34.59 -24.20 32.23
N ASP A 938 -33.93 -23.60 33.24
CA ASP A 938 -34.51 -23.38 34.56
C ASP A 938 -35.21 -22.01 34.64
N ILE A 939 -35.03 -21.18 33.61
CA ILE A 939 -35.58 -19.83 33.48
C ILE A 939 -36.69 -19.85 32.43
N SER A 940 -37.89 -19.37 32.79
CA SER A 940 -38.99 -19.33 31.83
C SER A 940 -38.74 -18.29 30.73
N GLN A 941 -38.91 -18.67 29.46
CA GLN A 941 -38.65 -17.82 28.30
C GLN A 941 -39.36 -16.46 28.38
N SER A 942 -40.59 -16.40 28.89
CA SER A 942 -41.32 -15.12 29.04
C SER A 942 -40.67 -14.15 30.03
N LEU A 943 -39.91 -14.63 31.01
CA LEU A 943 -39.13 -13.77 31.91
C LEU A 943 -37.92 -13.18 31.19
N ILE A 944 -37.31 -13.95 30.27
CA ILE A 944 -36.21 -13.52 29.40
C ILE A 944 -36.73 -12.48 28.41
N ASP A 945 -37.80 -12.79 27.69
CA ASP A 945 -38.41 -11.95 26.66
C ASP A 945 -38.78 -10.56 27.21
N ASN A 946 -39.28 -10.49 28.44
CA ASN A 946 -39.63 -9.24 29.12
C ASN A 946 -38.40 -8.31 29.29
N ILE A 947 -37.29 -8.82 29.83
CA ILE A 947 -36.10 -7.99 30.08
C ILE A 947 -35.34 -7.67 28.79
N VAL A 948 -35.32 -8.59 27.82
CA VAL A 948 -34.74 -8.35 26.49
C VAL A 948 -35.54 -7.27 25.75
N SER A 949 -36.87 -7.37 25.72
CA SER A 949 -37.74 -6.37 25.09
C SER A 949 -37.59 -4.99 25.72
N ALA A 950 -37.50 -4.91 27.05
CA ALA A 950 -37.25 -3.65 27.75
C ALA A 950 -35.87 -3.06 27.37
N SER A 951 -34.82 -3.88 27.25
CA SER A 951 -33.48 -3.42 26.88
C SER A 951 -33.37 -2.98 25.42
N ASN A 952 -34.12 -3.62 24.50
CA ASN A 952 -34.13 -3.23 23.10
C ASN A 952 -34.91 -1.92 22.91
N ASN A 953 -35.99 -1.71 23.67
CA ASN A 953 -36.70 -0.43 23.74
C ASN A 953 -35.83 0.68 24.36
N ASP A 954 -35.01 0.37 25.37
CA ASP A 954 -34.03 1.31 25.91
C ASP A 954 -32.94 1.66 24.89
N ALA A 955 -32.36 0.68 24.20
CA ALA A 955 -31.42 0.90 23.09
C ALA A 955 -31.99 1.80 21.97
N GLN A 956 -33.31 1.74 21.74
CA GLN A 956 -34.00 2.53 20.72
C GLN A 956 -34.35 3.96 21.18
N LEU A 957 -34.64 4.16 22.46
CA LEU A 957 -35.06 5.47 23.00
C LEU A 957 -33.91 6.27 23.65
N SER A 958 -32.96 5.59 24.29
CA SER A 958 -31.75 6.17 24.87
C SER A 958 -32.04 7.27 25.93
N THR A 959 -33.06 7.03 26.78
CA THR A 959 -33.63 7.98 27.78
C THR A 959 -33.67 7.44 29.22
N ASP A 960 -33.70 8.34 30.20
CA ASP A 960 -33.85 7.98 31.62
C ASP A 960 -35.17 7.23 31.93
N ALA A 961 -36.22 7.49 31.16
CA ALA A 961 -37.51 6.82 31.33
C ALA A 961 -37.51 5.38 30.77
N SER A 962 -36.79 5.14 29.68
CA SER A 962 -36.60 3.79 29.14
C SER A 962 -35.66 2.96 30.00
N GLU A 963 -34.57 3.56 30.49
CA GLU A 963 -33.66 2.96 31.48
C GLU A 963 -34.44 2.58 32.75
N GLN A 964 -35.22 3.49 33.33
CA GLN A 964 -36.00 3.19 34.55
C GLN A 964 -37.05 2.08 34.30
N SER A 965 -37.53 1.93 33.06
CA SER A 965 -38.42 0.82 32.67
C SER A 965 -37.67 -0.51 32.59
N LEU A 966 -36.46 -0.53 31.99
CA LEU A 966 -35.56 -1.68 31.97
C LEU A 966 -35.15 -2.10 33.39
N ILE A 967 -34.69 -1.17 34.21
CA ILE A 967 -34.38 -1.37 35.62
C ILE A 967 -35.55 -2.04 36.36
N SER A 968 -36.77 -1.56 36.14
CA SER A 968 -37.97 -2.12 36.78
C SER A 968 -38.24 -3.57 36.32
N ALA A 969 -38.03 -3.88 35.04
CA ALA A 969 -38.15 -5.24 34.51
C ALA A 969 -37.05 -6.17 35.07
N LEU A 970 -35.81 -5.68 35.19
CA LEU A 970 -34.68 -6.42 35.76
C LEU A 970 -34.86 -6.67 37.26
N ASP A 971 -35.41 -5.73 38.02
CA ASP A 971 -35.73 -5.93 39.44
C ASP A 971 -36.91 -6.90 39.63
N LEU A 972 -37.92 -6.88 38.76
CA LEU A 972 -38.98 -7.89 38.75
C LEU A 972 -38.45 -9.29 38.40
N PHE A 973 -37.50 -9.40 37.46
CA PHE A 973 -36.81 -10.65 37.12
C PHE A 973 -35.99 -11.17 38.32
N ARG A 974 -35.15 -10.32 38.93
CA ARG A 974 -34.30 -10.69 40.08
C ARG A 974 -35.10 -11.16 41.29
N ASN A 975 -36.27 -10.56 41.54
CA ASN A 975 -37.14 -10.91 42.67
C ASN A 975 -38.21 -11.97 42.33
N TYR A 976 -38.17 -12.58 41.13
CA TYR A 976 -39.15 -13.59 40.75
C TYR A 976 -38.99 -14.86 41.59
N SER A 977 -40.07 -15.35 42.20
CA SER A 977 -40.01 -16.38 43.24
C SER A 977 -39.35 -17.68 42.80
N ALA A 978 -39.54 -18.11 41.56
CA ALA A 978 -38.91 -19.30 40.99
C ALA A 978 -37.38 -19.18 40.79
N LEU A 979 -36.83 -17.96 40.80
CA LEU A 979 -35.40 -17.70 40.63
C LEU A 979 -34.67 -17.39 41.96
N SER A 980 -35.39 -17.39 43.08
CA SER A 980 -34.88 -17.02 44.42
C SER A 980 -33.74 -17.91 44.97
N ALA A 981 -33.46 -19.05 44.34
CA ALA A 981 -32.34 -19.92 44.67
C ALA A 981 -30.99 -19.50 44.04
N TYR A 982 -30.99 -18.58 43.07
CA TYR A 982 -29.83 -18.26 42.25
C TYR A 982 -29.20 -16.91 42.60
N GLN A 983 -27.91 -16.75 42.31
CA GLN A 983 -27.22 -15.45 42.45
C GLN A 983 -27.33 -14.67 41.14
N ILE A 984 -28.12 -13.59 41.12
CA ILE A 984 -28.44 -12.84 39.90
C ILE A 984 -27.80 -11.44 39.95
N SER A 985 -26.89 -11.19 39.02
CA SER A 985 -26.41 -9.84 38.68
C SER A 985 -27.16 -9.34 37.44
N THR A 986 -27.57 -8.07 37.41
CA THR A 986 -28.11 -7.42 36.21
C THR A 986 -27.37 -6.14 35.86
N TYR A 987 -27.45 -5.74 34.59
CA TYR A 987 -26.64 -4.67 34.00
C TYR A 987 -27.49 -3.82 33.06
N THR A 988 -27.25 -2.50 33.05
CA THR A 988 -27.82 -1.55 32.08
C THR A 988 -26.69 -0.73 31.46
N TYR A 989 -26.93 -0.15 30.28
CA TYR A 989 -25.90 0.42 29.43
C TYR A 989 -26.34 1.73 28.76
N ASP A 990 -25.43 2.68 28.62
CA ASP A 990 -25.51 3.71 27.59
C ASP A 990 -24.70 3.20 26.37
N PRO A 991 -25.32 2.82 25.24
CA PRO A 991 -24.62 2.26 24.08
C PRO A 991 -23.50 3.18 23.57
N LEU A 992 -22.39 2.58 23.13
CA LEU A 992 -21.14 3.27 22.72
C LEU A 992 -20.46 4.11 23.83
N ILE A 993 -20.95 4.08 25.08
CA ILE A 993 -20.36 4.78 26.25
C ILE A 993 -19.94 3.78 27.33
N GLY A 994 -20.82 2.85 27.71
CA GLY A 994 -20.51 1.74 28.61
C GLY A 994 -21.63 1.36 29.57
N VAL A 995 -21.27 0.66 30.64
CA VAL A 995 -22.19 0.23 31.71
C VAL A 995 -22.72 1.46 32.46
N ARG A 996 -24.04 1.57 32.56
CA ARG A 996 -24.78 2.64 33.24
C ARG A 996 -25.18 2.26 34.67
N SER A 997 -25.56 1.00 34.90
CA SER A 997 -25.74 0.45 36.24
C SER A 997 -25.37 -1.03 36.34
N ILE A 998 -24.99 -1.47 37.54
CA ILE A 998 -24.84 -2.87 37.92
C ILE A 998 -25.66 -3.13 39.18
N THR A 999 -26.54 -4.13 39.14
CA THR A 999 -27.25 -4.63 40.33
C THR A 999 -26.68 -5.99 40.70
N PRO A 1000 -25.67 -6.08 41.60
CA PRO A 1000 -25.08 -7.34 42.04
C PRO A 1000 -26.09 -8.22 42.81
N PRO A 1001 -25.75 -9.49 43.15
CA PRO A 1001 -26.67 -10.41 43.81
C PRO A 1001 -27.22 -9.90 45.16
N SER A 1002 -26.45 -9.05 45.87
CA SER A 1002 -26.88 -8.36 47.09
C SER A 1002 -28.02 -7.36 46.91
N GLY A 1003 -28.37 -6.97 45.67
CA GLY A 1003 -29.40 -6.00 45.36
C GLY A 1003 -29.01 -4.53 45.56
N ILE A 1004 -27.82 -4.24 46.11
CA ILE A 1004 -27.31 -2.88 46.27
C ILE A 1004 -26.76 -2.42 44.91
N ARG A 1005 -27.60 -1.72 44.13
CA ARG A 1005 -27.22 -1.20 42.81
C ARG A 1005 -26.10 -0.17 42.90
N GLU A 1006 -25.17 -0.29 41.96
CA GLU A 1006 -24.13 0.67 41.64
C GLU A 1006 -24.51 1.40 40.35
N SER A 1007 -24.45 2.74 40.34
CA SER A 1007 -24.64 3.57 39.14
C SER A 1007 -23.32 4.19 38.69
N TYR A 1008 -23.09 4.16 37.38
CA TYR A 1008 -21.84 4.51 36.74
C TYR A 1008 -22.01 5.83 36.00
N ILE A 1009 -21.35 6.88 36.50
CA ILE A 1009 -21.53 8.25 36.04
C ILE A 1009 -20.33 8.66 35.19
N TYR A 1010 -20.59 9.09 33.97
CA TYR A 1010 -19.58 9.51 33.00
C TYR A 1010 -19.41 11.04 33.00
N ASP A 1011 -18.23 11.52 32.60
CA ASP A 1011 -18.00 12.93 32.31
C ASP A 1011 -18.44 13.29 30.87
N SER A 1012 -18.38 14.57 30.51
CA SER A 1012 -18.73 15.06 29.16
C SER A 1012 -17.80 14.55 28.04
N ALA A 1013 -16.75 13.80 28.38
CA ALA A 1013 -15.89 13.13 27.42
C ALA A 1013 -16.26 11.64 27.22
N ASN A 1014 -17.34 11.18 27.83
CA ASN A 1014 -17.78 9.78 27.91
C ASN A 1014 -16.76 8.89 28.66
N ARG A 1015 -16.07 9.42 29.68
CA ARG A 1015 -15.16 8.65 30.55
C ARG A 1015 -15.79 8.44 31.93
N LEU A 1016 -15.59 7.26 32.54
CA LEU A 1016 -16.16 6.93 33.85
C LEU A 1016 -15.63 7.86 34.95
N GLN A 1017 -16.44 8.83 35.38
CA GLN A 1017 -16.09 9.80 36.41
C GLN A 1017 -16.29 9.22 37.81
N LYS A 1018 -17.43 8.57 38.09
CA LYS A 1018 -17.78 8.06 39.43
C LYS A 1018 -18.56 6.75 39.37
N VAL A 1019 -18.46 5.96 40.43
CA VAL A 1019 -19.40 4.88 40.76
C VAL A 1019 -20.04 5.24 42.10
N ILE A 1020 -21.37 5.22 42.17
CA ILE A 1020 -22.17 5.58 43.35
C ILE A 1020 -23.12 4.45 43.73
N ASP A 1021 -23.50 4.33 45.00
CA ASP A 1021 -24.56 3.42 45.45
C ASP A 1021 -25.97 4.04 45.29
N VAL A 1022 -27.00 3.24 45.61
CA VAL A 1022 -28.43 3.65 45.65
C VAL A 1022 -28.73 4.87 46.54
N ASN A 1023 -27.85 5.23 47.47
CA ASN A 1023 -27.98 6.39 48.36
C ASN A 1023 -27.20 7.62 47.84
N GLY A 1024 -26.60 7.53 46.65
CA GLY A 1024 -25.71 8.55 46.09
C GLY A 1024 -24.32 8.59 46.74
N LYS A 1025 -23.96 7.63 47.59
CA LYS A 1025 -22.63 7.55 48.21
C LYS A 1025 -21.61 7.13 47.16
N VAL A 1026 -20.55 7.92 47.00
CA VAL A 1026 -19.43 7.59 46.12
C VAL A 1026 -18.71 6.33 46.62
N LEU A 1027 -18.73 5.28 45.81
CA LEU A 1027 -17.96 4.05 45.98
C LEU A 1027 -16.58 4.18 45.34
N LYS A 1028 -16.51 4.88 44.21
CA LYS A 1028 -15.27 5.12 43.44
C LYS A 1028 -15.35 6.47 42.72
N GLU A 1029 -14.24 7.20 42.67
CA GLU A 1029 -14.14 8.46 41.91
C GLU A 1029 -12.84 8.45 41.10
N MET A 1030 -12.95 8.77 39.81
CA MET A 1030 -11.82 8.98 38.91
C MET A 1030 -11.62 10.48 38.72
N LYS A 1031 -10.39 10.96 38.94
CA LYS A 1031 -10.00 12.34 38.69
C LYS A 1031 -9.01 12.38 37.53
N TYR A 1032 -9.56 12.59 36.34
CA TYR A 1032 -8.78 12.81 35.12
C TYR A 1032 -8.16 14.22 35.15
N ASN A 1033 -7.05 14.34 35.90
CA ASN A 1033 -6.33 15.59 36.09
C ASN A 1033 -5.56 15.97 34.82
N TYR A 1034 -6.25 16.62 33.87
CA TYR A 1034 -5.60 17.39 32.82
C TYR A 1034 -5.22 18.76 33.36
N LYS A 1035 -4.04 19.23 32.96
CA LYS A 1035 -3.47 20.50 33.39
C LYS A 1035 -3.86 21.57 32.37
N ASN A 1036 -5.10 22.06 32.53
CA ASN A 1036 -5.72 23.12 31.73
C ASN A 1036 -4.84 24.36 31.60
#